data_AF-A0A5F2AYG3-F1
#
_entry.id   AF-A0A5F2AYG3-F1
#
_cell.length_a   1.000
_cell.length_b   1.000
_cell.length_c   1.000
_cell.angle_alpha   90.00
_cell.angle_beta   90.00
_cell.angle_gamma   90.00
#
_symmetry.space_group_name_H-M   'P 1'
#
loop_
_entity.id
_entity.type
_entity.pdbx_description
1 polymer ?
#
loop_
_entity_poly.entity_id
_entity_poly.type
_entity_poly.pdbx_seq_one_letter_code
_entity_poly.pdbx_strand_id
1 'polypeptide(L)'
;MTQKSVPSFKKTDLSSGKLAEIISDRMLVKQSYRDSFWKAFSSKKRKVSQSFLDQFEKLYGFRPPEEILEWENVRYAYQEIMYNVSDIWNMIDHEGGLQDEEEFEDDSEEEEESDEQSEDDGYYPDYRAVSFQKFLLPKADTIEEKLNALIGSYQGLMFLLTGVAHFGSDGGGDSCWVNFFPHSENSAEVHRYNHEIGELEDEPFFSISHFVAANWSNEDDDYDDYEDEDEDDEEGENSKPDERVESSMDAKIIDQYEKEAQKKYDKRPFYTKSLDLFERSSWLLGHTYGDPAYGYAEKLASAPKFSDWEEEKKLLDQSHSLAVYWILAHYFMKNESACREACNLSKKFPGKIVPALAKTVLSLLDGKSDSLGKVNAKKLQDLRNETFKNCDAKQIEPANRKLLEEATGLAGKKKIATADLKKRIQNGETPLSLIEEFPEDVETHDFLLKEIGKKDPKFAKIVEEYFKERTDSSYNEWPYDKKNLDKRLSLPVSAAFRQGLHYDSENKKAYAGIIKTLGKFDDQNAMNSFRDAIAKLKQDDKRLEEVIECLLDSEHDEAQSILTEASWKFFETMDSALEKKKKVEDEGPNLNNIFTVFSYLQRALNERLIVGDEEAGKLANKVLTYRNQLSIFGIALGYSFAISAKLGFQENLEYIRAYLEMGSQIKDRGSNSYLEFNQLVNLSEGAMAWTVLDPVSAKIGLKELFDKAEKHSSPGIAIDLQACYLAGLLLLEPNREEWIQLGHRILGNRGEEYRVYGPIRAVGKAKIQELKQHLYYHVYADPNPMVDYTWTYIEHAARHTWTQLTDKELPPFDSDDEYANRLAKNPKDLSGGILKPEKYSIQHVFENIREKKYKDPSVIQIGGPWLEESLRYSRDEYRYSGNYDRWEAMRALFIQGESAIPVFAKVLELPYASSDWKLHCLQFLRFVEKEGSKWAQVLLMDEDSVLKAIRSESFEWAAWGDLLIAKLFLTKGKECFEIFLPLLKKRLSFMNPHAYTSSSVEEALASRLPSILPWFGKEGDQTLERLWKESGKDSETKYILDSAARKNPDIELKELPELTEDGIELEQRISGGEYGPRFWIHLGLKEVRFGIEEFHLHSILENSKAESALDSSVLKKDPTKTLSDIWKMAQILGYTVSKKKAKKKR
;
A
#
# COMPACT_ATOMS: atom_id res chain seq x y z
N MET A 1 -32.93 -3.67 -32.03
CA MET A 1 -33.18 -2.58 -33.01
C MET A 1 -31.87 -1.84 -33.11
N THR A 2 -31.21 -1.85 -34.28
CA THR A 2 -29.94 -1.11 -34.47
C THR A 2 -30.22 0.40 -34.51
N GLN A 3 -29.43 1.17 -33.76
CA GLN A 3 -29.51 2.64 -33.71
C GLN A 3 -29.23 3.20 -35.12
N LYS A 4 -30.29 3.56 -35.87
CA LYS A 4 -30.18 3.95 -37.30
C LYS A 4 -29.72 5.39 -37.56
N SER A 5 -29.35 6.15 -36.54
CA SER A 5 -28.84 7.52 -36.69
C SER A 5 -27.86 7.86 -35.57
N VAL A 6 -26.66 8.33 -35.93
CA VAL A 6 -25.68 8.90 -35.00
C VAL A 6 -26.36 10.02 -34.19
N PRO A 7 -26.43 9.92 -32.85
CA PRO A 7 -27.03 10.97 -32.03
C PRO A 7 -26.25 12.28 -32.17
N SER A 8 -26.96 13.40 -32.31
CA SER A 8 -26.38 14.74 -32.28
C SER A 8 -26.72 15.37 -30.93
N PHE A 9 -25.71 15.50 -30.07
CA PHE A 9 -25.85 16.08 -28.74
C PHE A 9 -25.78 17.61 -28.79
N LYS A 10 -26.59 18.26 -27.95
CA LYS A 10 -26.53 19.70 -27.65
C LYS A 10 -26.21 19.89 -26.17
N LYS A 11 -25.65 21.05 -25.82
CA LYS A 11 -25.35 21.38 -24.42
C LYS A 11 -26.53 21.25 -23.45
N THR A 12 -27.78 21.43 -23.91
CA THR A 12 -28.98 21.28 -23.07
C THR A 12 -29.29 19.83 -22.74
N ASP A 13 -28.79 18.89 -23.54
CA ASP A 13 -28.98 17.45 -23.32
C ASP A 13 -28.14 16.97 -22.12
N LEU A 14 -27.10 17.73 -21.74
CA LEU A 14 -26.33 17.51 -20.52
C LEU A 14 -27.04 18.02 -19.26
N SER A 15 -28.22 18.64 -19.33
CA SER A 15 -28.99 18.99 -18.11
C SER A 15 -29.93 17.86 -17.68
N SER A 16 -30.67 17.27 -18.61
CA SER A 16 -31.59 16.13 -18.37
C SER A 16 -32.26 15.70 -19.69
N GLY A 17 -32.89 14.52 -19.70
CA GLY A 17 -33.77 14.02 -20.76
C GLY A 17 -33.08 13.20 -21.87
N LYS A 18 -31.77 12.98 -21.76
CA LYS A 18 -30.93 12.24 -22.72
C LYS A 18 -29.93 11.28 -22.07
N LEU A 19 -30.12 10.92 -20.80
CA LEU A 19 -29.20 10.08 -20.04
C LEU A 19 -28.98 8.71 -20.68
N ALA A 20 -30.05 8.07 -21.20
CA ALA A 20 -29.94 6.78 -21.90
C ALA A 20 -29.06 6.88 -23.16
N GLU A 21 -29.26 7.94 -23.95
CA GLU A 21 -28.45 8.22 -25.13
C GLU A 21 -27.00 8.53 -24.78
N ILE A 22 -26.75 9.24 -23.68
CA ILE A 22 -25.40 9.61 -23.23
C ILE A 22 -24.65 8.39 -22.69
N ILE A 23 -25.26 7.55 -21.84
CA ILE A 23 -24.66 6.28 -21.38
C ILE A 23 -24.31 5.40 -22.59
N SER A 24 -25.24 5.24 -23.53
CA SER A 24 -25.00 4.43 -24.73
C SER A 24 -23.86 4.97 -25.62
N ASP A 25 -23.63 6.28 -25.64
CA ASP A 25 -22.59 6.89 -26.47
C ASP A 25 -21.22 6.91 -25.79
N ARG A 26 -21.18 7.18 -24.48
CA ARG A 26 -19.95 7.45 -23.72
C ARG A 26 -19.39 6.21 -23.04
N MET A 27 -20.22 5.27 -22.59
CA MET A 27 -19.77 4.08 -21.85
C MET A 27 -19.60 2.84 -22.73
N LEU A 28 -20.29 2.77 -23.89
CA LEU A 28 -20.38 1.53 -24.68
C LEU A 28 -19.57 1.61 -25.99
N VAL A 29 -18.41 0.93 -25.99
CA VAL A 29 -17.46 0.89 -27.11
C VAL A 29 -17.79 -0.15 -28.19
N LYS A 30 -18.59 -1.18 -27.89
CA LYS A 30 -19.00 -2.23 -28.87
C LYS A 30 -20.47 -2.09 -29.24
N GLN A 31 -20.81 -2.36 -30.50
CA GLN A 31 -22.21 -2.32 -30.97
C GLN A 31 -23.08 -3.38 -30.27
N SER A 32 -22.54 -4.54 -29.95
CA SER A 32 -23.23 -5.60 -29.19
C SER A 32 -23.71 -5.14 -27.80
N TYR A 33 -22.87 -4.36 -27.09
CA TYR A 33 -23.24 -3.78 -25.79
C TYR A 33 -24.33 -2.72 -25.93
N ARG A 34 -24.23 -1.84 -26.95
CA ARG A 34 -25.28 -0.86 -27.26
C ARG A 34 -26.61 -1.54 -27.55
N ASP A 35 -26.61 -2.59 -28.37
CA ASP A 35 -27.83 -3.32 -28.72
C ASP A 35 -28.48 -3.99 -27.49
N SER A 36 -27.66 -4.54 -26.58
CA SER A 36 -28.12 -5.13 -25.31
C SER A 36 -28.73 -4.07 -24.39
N PHE A 37 -28.03 -2.95 -24.18
CA PHE A 37 -28.52 -1.82 -23.41
C PHE A 37 -29.87 -1.28 -23.92
N TRP A 38 -30.00 -1.03 -25.22
CA TRP A 38 -31.25 -0.51 -25.80
C TRP A 38 -32.39 -1.53 -25.77
N LYS A 39 -32.09 -2.82 -25.89
CA LYS A 39 -33.07 -3.91 -25.73
C LYS A 39 -33.63 -3.91 -24.31
N ALA A 40 -32.76 -3.81 -23.30
CA ALA A 40 -33.16 -3.73 -21.89
C ALA A 40 -33.96 -2.45 -21.59
N PHE A 41 -33.48 -1.29 -22.04
CA PHE A 41 -34.15 0.00 -21.83
C PHE A 41 -35.56 0.10 -22.47
N SER A 42 -35.76 -0.61 -23.59
CA SER A 42 -37.05 -0.63 -24.30
C SER A 42 -38.09 -1.53 -23.62
N SER A 43 -37.68 -2.38 -22.68
CA SER A 43 -38.60 -3.24 -21.91
C SER A 43 -39.53 -2.40 -21.04
N LYS A 44 -40.84 -2.61 -21.19
CA LYS A 44 -41.87 -1.87 -20.43
C LYS A 44 -42.12 -2.41 -19.03
N LYS A 45 -41.65 -3.63 -18.71
CA LYS A 45 -42.03 -4.33 -17.47
C LYS A 45 -41.51 -3.67 -16.17
N ARG A 46 -40.59 -2.68 -16.25
CA ARG A 46 -39.88 -2.15 -15.07
C ARG A 46 -39.75 -0.62 -15.00
N LYS A 47 -40.54 0.16 -15.77
CA LYS A 47 -40.45 1.64 -15.77
C LYS A 47 -41.21 2.29 -14.60
N VAL A 48 -40.54 3.20 -13.91
CA VAL A 48 -41.09 4.01 -12.81
C VAL A 48 -41.87 5.19 -13.39
N SER A 49 -43.03 5.50 -12.79
CA SER A 49 -43.92 6.57 -13.24
C SER A 49 -43.77 7.85 -12.40
N GLN A 50 -44.39 8.94 -12.86
CA GLN A 50 -44.45 10.22 -12.15
C GLN A 50 -44.99 10.13 -10.70
N SER A 51 -45.72 9.05 -10.39
CA SER A 51 -46.21 8.77 -9.04
C SER A 51 -45.09 8.68 -7.99
N PHE A 52 -43.88 8.27 -8.38
CA PHE A 52 -42.71 8.24 -7.50
C PHE A 52 -42.38 9.63 -6.96
N LEU A 53 -42.22 10.61 -7.86
CA LEU A 53 -41.92 12.00 -7.49
C LEU A 53 -43.04 12.64 -6.67
N ASP A 54 -44.31 12.34 -7.00
CA ASP A 54 -45.47 12.85 -6.26
C ASP A 54 -45.55 12.28 -4.83
N GLN A 55 -45.17 11.02 -4.62
CA GLN A 55 -45.12 10.40 -3.30
C GLN A 55 -43.97 10.96 -2.47
N PHE A 56 -42.81 11.17 -3.10
CA PHE A 56 -41.66 11.79 -2.47
C PHE A 56 -41.99 13.22 -1.98
N GLU A 57 -42.60 14.04 -2.83
CA GLU A 57 -43.00 15.41 -2.50
C GLU A 57 -43.97 15.46 -1.32
N LYS A 58 -44.92 14.52 -1.24
CA LYS A 58 -45.82 14.40 -0.09
C LYS A 58 -45.11 14.03 1.21
N LEU A 59 -44.00 13.30 1.13
CA LEU A 59 -43.25 12.84 2.31
C LEU A 59 -42.28 13.91 2.82
N TYR A 60 -41.49 14.51 1.92
CA TYR A 60 -40.40 15.43 2.26
C TYR A 60 -40.76 16.92 2.11
N GLY A 61 -41.84 17.24 1.38
CA GLY A 61 -42.30 18.62 1.19
C GLY A 61 -41.68 19.35 0.00
N PHE A 62 -40.82 18.68 -0.79
CA PHE A 62 -40.21 19.21 -2.00
C PHE A 62 -40.15 18.14 -3.09
N ARG A 63 -40.16 18.57 -4.36
CA ARG A 63 -40.15 17.68 -5.52
C ARG A 63 -38.72 17.48 -6.06
N PRO A 64 -38.24 16.24 -6.24
CA PRO A 64 -36.94 15.99 -6.86
C PRO A 64 -36.88 16.39 -8.35
N PRO A 65 -35.67 16.60 -8.90
CA PRO A 65 -35.46 16.79 -10.33
C PRO A 65 -36.00 15.61 -11.16
N GLU A 66 -36.49 15.89 -12.38
CA GLU A 66 -36.99 14.85 -13.29
C GLU A 66 -35.89 13.87 -13.74
N GLU A 67 -34.61 14.29 -13.72
CA GLU A 67 -33.48 13.41 -14.03
C GLU A 67 -33.34 12.22 -13.05
N ILE A 68 -33.83 12.34 -11.80
CA ILE A 68 -33.90 11.22 -10.86
C ILE A 68 -34.82 10.11 -11.41
N LEU A 69 -35.95 10.50 -11.98
CA LEU A 69 -36.88 9.56 -12.61
C LEU A 69 -36.30 8.98 -13.91
N GLU A 70 -35.48 9.75 -14.61
CA GLU A 70 -34.75 9.29 -15.78
C GLU A 70 -33.77 8.17 -15.40
N TRP A 71 -32.94 8.36 -14.36
CA TRP A 71 -32.06 7.32 -13.83
C TRP A 71 -32.82 6.06 -13.43
N GLU A 72 -33.92 6.19 -12.66
CA GLU A 72 -34.75 5.04 -12.26
C GLU A 72 -35.26 4.21 -13.46
N ASN A 73 -35.44 4.85 -14.61
CA ASN A 73 -35.87 4.19 -15.84
C ASN A 73 -34.70 3.63 -16.67
N VAL A 74 -33.47 4.10 -16.44
CA VAL A 74 -32.26 3.70 -17.15
C VAL A 74 -31.46 2.64 -16.40
N ARG A 75 -31.48 2.61 -15.06
CA ARG A 75 -30.64 1.76 -14.21
C ARG A 75 -30.68 0.27 -14.55
N TYR A 76 -31.84 -0.25 -14.97
CA TYR A 76 -31.95 -1.66 -15.39
C TYR A 76 -31.23 -1.94 -16.71
N ALA A 77 -31.17 -0.98 -17.62
CA ALA A 77 -30.39 -1.12 -18.84
C ALA A 77 -28.89 -1.00 -18.56
N TYR A 78 -28.51 -0.14 -17.62
CA TYR A 78 -27.13 -0.06 -17.14
C TYR A 78 -26.68 -1.35 -16.44
N GLN A 79 -27.53 -1.96 -15.60
CA GLN A 79 -27.23 -3.22 -14.90
C GLN A 79 -26.87 -4.38 -15.84
N GLU A 80 -27.39 -4.39 -17.08
CA GLU A 80 -27.05 -5.40 -18.09
C GLU A 80 -25.67 -5.20 -18.72
N ILE A 81 -25.09 -4.01 -18.60
CA ILE A 81 -23.82 -3.65 -19.22
C ILE A 81 -22.71 -3.31 -18.23
N MET A 82 -23.01 -3.22 -16.93
CA MET A 82 -22.06 -2.73 -15.91
C MET A 82 -20.74 -3.54 -15.85
N TYR A 83 -20.78 -4.87 -16.07
CA TYR A 83 -19.57 -5.71 -16.12
C TYR A 83 -18.76 -5.60 -17.41
N ASN A 84 -19.32 -4.94 -18.43
CA ASN A 84 -18.72 -4.79 -19.76
C ASN A 84 -18.15 -3.39 -19.99
N VAL A 85 -18.20 -2.53 -18.98
CA VAL A 85 -17.68 -1.15 -19.01
C VAL A 85 -16.60 -1.03 -17.95
N SER A 86 -15.51 -0.31 -18.27
CA SER A 86 -14.54 0.16 -17.27
C SER A 86 -15.18 1.27 -16.42
N ASP A 87 -16.13 0.87 -15.57
CA ASP A 87 -16.85 1.79 -14.69
C ASP A 87 -16.07 1.96 -13.38
N ILE A 88 -15.28 3.04 -13.31
CA ILE A 88 -14.49 3.37 -12.12
C ILE A 88 -15.39 3.63 -10.91
N TRP A 89 -16.60 4.18 -11.12
CA TRP A 89 -17.47 4.68 -10.05
C TRP A 89 -18.56 3.69 -9.63
N ASN A 90 -18.67 2.52 -10.29
CA ASN A 90 -19.66 1.47 -10.08
C ASN A 90 -21.00 1.99 -9.50
N MET A 91 -21.97 2.33 -10.36
CA MET A 91 -23.29 2.86 -9.96
C MET A 91 -24.21 1.78 -9.37
N ILE A 92 -23.70 1.02 -8.40
CA ILE A 92 -24.30 -0.12 -7.74
C ILE A 92 -24.51 0.13 -6.25
N ASP A 93 -25.53 -0.53 -5.70
CA ASP A 93 -25.95 -0.38 -4.31
C ASP A 93 -25.12 -1.32 -3.42
N HIS A 94 -23.99 -0.82 -2.91
CA HIS A 94 -23.11 -1.56 -1.99
C HIS A 94 -23.56 -1.51 -0.52
N GLU A 95 -24.47 -0.60 -0.17
CA GLU A 95 -24.82 -0.30 1.21
C GLU A 95 -26.31 -0.51 1.48
N GLY A 96 -26.64 -1.54 2.27
CA GLY A 96 -27.97 -1.81 2.81
C GLY A 96 -28.51 -0.77 3.81
N GLY A 97 -27.88 0.40 3.97
CA GLY A 97 -28.05 1.31 5.11
C GLY A 97 -29.46 1.89 5.37
N LEU A 98 -30.42 1.75 4.45
CA LEU A 98 -31.82 2.18 4.63
C LEU A 98 -32.83 1.02 4.67
N GLN A 99 -32.37 -0.24 4.64
CA GLN A 99 -33.20 -1.43 4.79
C GLN A 99 -32.65 -2.29 5.92
N ASP A 100 -33.45 -2.56 6.95
CA ASP A 100 -33.06 -3.51 7.98
C ASP A 100 -32.75 -4.89 7.34
N GLU A 101 -31.58 -5.46 7.65
CA GLU A 101 -31.07 -6.75 7.19
C GLU A 101 -31.75 -7.95 7.88
N GLU A 102 -33.08 -7.94 7.97
CA GLU A 102 -33.84 -9.15 8.24
C GLU A 102 -34.82 -9.40 7.08
N GLU A 103 -34.67 -10.56 6.46
CA GLU A 103 -35.57 -11.23 5.50
C GLU A 103 -35.64 -10.67 4.07
N PHE A 104 -34.85 -11.29 3.18
CA PHE A 104 -35.28 -11.68 1.83
C PHE A 104 -34.98 -13.19 1.65
N GLU A 105 -35.58 -14.02 2.49
CA GLU A 105 -35.96 -15.37 2.08
C GLU A 105 -37.36 -15.25 1.45
N ASP A 106 -37.54 -15.87 0.27
CA ASP A 106 -38.80 -16.08 -0.45
C ASP A 106 -39.61 -14.86 -0.92
N ASP A 107 -39.36 -14.46 -2.17
CA ASP A 107 -40.37 -13.86 -3.06
C ASP A 107 -40.37 -14.61 -4.42
N SER A 108 -40.27 -15.95 -4.36
CA SER A 108 -40.42 -16.86 -5.52
C SER A 108 -41.54 -17.89 -5.34
N GLU A 109 -42.57 -17.59 -4.55
CA GLU A 109 -43.82 -18.36 -4.58
C GLU A 109 -44.93 -17.51 -5.23
N GLU A 110 -45.57 -18.12 -6.24
CA GLU A 110 -46.70 -17.63 -7.06
C GLU A 110 -46.36 -16.87 -8.36
N GLU A 111 -45.91 -17.62 -9.39
CA GLU A 111 -46.64 -17.69 -10.67
C GLU A 111 -46.24 -18.96 -11.46
N GLU A 112 -47.26 -19.74 -11.82
CA GLU A 112 -47.21 -21.08 -12.41
C GLU A 112 -46.75 -21.12 -13.89
N GLU A 113 -46.07 -22.22 -14.24
CA GLU A 113 -46.00 -22.89 -15.55
C GLU A 113 -45.38 -22.14 -16.76
N SER A 114 -44.06 -22.35 -16.96
CA SER A 114 -43.53 -22.72 -18.28
C SER A 114 -42.18 -23.43 -18.17
N ASP A 115 -42.14 -24.70 -18.58
CA ASP A 115 -40.96 -25.56 -18.69
C ASP A 115 -39.89 -24.93 -19.59
N GLU A 116 -38.74 -24.56 -19.01
CA GLU A 116 -37.37 -24.57 -19.57
C GLU A 116 -36.45 -23.85 -18.54
N GLN A 117 -36.06 -24.54 -17.46
CA GLN A 117 -35.01 -24.07 -16.57
C GLN A 117 -33.64 -24.35 -17.20
N SER A 118 -33.01 -23.30 -17.74
CA SER A 118 -31.57 -23.25 -17.95
C SER A 118 -30.89 -23.05 -16.60
N GLU A 119 -30.09 -24.03 -16.17
CA GLU A 119 -29.15 -23.91 -15.04
C GLU A 119 -27.96 -23.02 -15.43
N ASP A 120 -28.17 -21.71 -15.62
CA ASP A 120 -27.05 -20.77 -15.87
C ASP A 120 -27.36 -19.29 -15.61
N ASP A 121 -27.90 -18.93 -14.43
CA ASP A 121 -27.96 -17.52 -14.00
C ASP A 121 -27.18 -17.36 -12.68
N GLY A 122 -25.85 -17.36 -12.78
CA GLY A 122 -24.91 -16.99 -11.72
C GLY A 122 -24.94 -15.49 -11.40
N TYR A 123 -26.10 -14.94 -11.03
CA TYR A 123 -26.22 -13.55 -10.62
C TYR A 123 -26.06 -13.43 -9.10
N TYR A 124 -24.88 -12.99 -8.65
CA TYR A 124 -24.64 -12.66 -7.24
C TYR A 124 -25.64 -11.56 -6.82
N PRO A 125 -26.44 -11.77 -5.75
CA PRO A 125 -27.45 -10.80 -5.31
C PRO A 125 -26.88 -9.44 -4.85
N ASP A 126 -25.55 -9.37 -4.63
CA ASP A 126 -24.82 -8.23 -4.06
C ASP A 126 -24.48 -7.11 -5.06
N TYR A 127 -24.79 -7.26 -6.34
CA TYR A 127 -24.43 -6.29 -7.38
C TYR A 127 -25.68 -5.83 -8.16
N ARG A 128 -26.36 -4.79 -7.65
CA ARG A 128 -27.55 -4.18 -8.30
C ARG A 128 -27.35 -2.69 -8.52
N ALA A 129 -27.81 -2.16 -9.65
CA ALA A 129 -27.75 -0.72 -9.91
C ALA A 129 -28.59 0.08 -8.90
N VAL A 130 -28.05 1.20 -8.42
CA VAL A 130 -28.65 2.01 -7.34
C VAL A 130 -30.10 2.39 -7.64
N SER A 131 -31.00 2.19 -6.66
CA SER A 131 -32.36 2.71 -6.69
C SER A 131 -32.63 3.72 -5.59
N PHE A 132 -33.17 4.85 -5.97
CA PHE A 132 -33.64 5.93 -5.12
C PHE A 132 -35.06 5.71 -4.59
N GLN A 133 -35.77 4.67 -5.07
CA GLN A 133 -37.06 4.28 -4.50
C GLN A 133 -36.97 3.92 -3.01
N LYS A 134 -35.78 3.55 -2.51
CA LYS A 134 -35.52 3.31 -1.08
C LYS A 134 -35.88 4.51 -0.19
N PHE A 135 -35.80 5.74 -0.68
CA PHE A 135 -36.18 6.95 0.06
C PHE A 135 -37.70 7.15 0.21
N LEU A 136 -38.54 6.35 -0.45
CA LEU A 136 -39.97 6.26 -0.10
C LEU A 136 -40.21 5.42 1.17
N LEU A 137 -39.21 4.64 1.59
CA LEU A 137 -39.22 3.79 2.78
C LEU A 137 -40.45 2.88 2.79
N PRO A 138 -40.60 1.98 1.80
CA PRO A 138 -41.80 1.15 1.66
C PRO A 138 -41.96 0.13 2.80
N LYS A 139 -40.86 -0.27 3.47
CA LYS A 139 -40.85 -1.18 4.62
C LYS A 139 -41.36 -0.55 5.94
N ALA A 140 -41.57 0.78 5.98
CA ALA A 140 -42.03 1.49 7.17
C ALA A 140 -43.48 1.98 7.00
N ASP A 141 -44.36 1.59 7.93
CA ASP A 141 -45.80 1.86 7.85
C ASP A 141 -46.18 3.22 8.45
N THR A 142 -45.44 3.67 9.47
CA THR A 142 -45.69 4.93 10.18
C THR A 142 -44.68 6.03 9.83
N ILE A 143 -45.06 7.30 10.04
CA ILE A 143 -44.13 8.42 9.83
C ILE A 143 -43.00 8.41 10.86
N GLU A 144 -43.30 7.98 12.08
CA GLU A 144 -42.31 7.77 13.13
C GLU A 144 -41.25 6.72 12.73
N GLU A 145 -41.64 5.57 12.17
CA GLU A 145 -40.69 4.56 11.65
C GLU A 145 -39.86 5.10 10.48
N LYS A 146 -40.50 5.81 9.53
CA LYS A 146 -39.78 6.44 8.41
C LYS A 146 -38.73 7.44 8.88
N LEU A 147 -39.09 8.28 9.86
CA LEU A 147 -38.15 9.22 10.47
C LEU A 147 -36.99 8.47 11.14
N ASN A 148 -37.28 7.41 11.90
CA ASN A 148 -36.27 6.63 12.60
C ASN A 148 -35.29 5.94 11.64
N ALA A 149 -35.75 5.43 10.50
CA ALA A 149 -34.87 4.87 9.47
C ALA A 149 -33.92 5.94 8.88
N LEU A 150 -34.43 7.16 8.66
CA LEU A 150 -33.63 8.26 8.11
C LEU A 150 -32.59 8.77 9.12
N ILE A 151 -32.98 9.08 10.35
CA ILE A 151 -32.03 9.58 11.36
C ILE A 151 -31.18 8.45 11.96
N GLY A 152 -31.55 7.19 11.76
CA GLY A 152 -30.85 6.02 12.25
C GLY A 152 -29.78 5.47 11.31
N SER A 153 -29.55 6.10 10.14
CA SER A 153 -28.56 5.71 9.15
C SER A 153 -27.73 6.92 8.70
N TYR A 154 -26.46 6.69 8.34
CA TYR A 154 -25.59 7.74 7.78
C TYR A 154 -26.19 8.32 6.50
N GLN A 155 -26.59 7.45 5.56
CA GLN A 155 -27.19 7.84 4.29
C GLN A 155 -28.49 8.65 4.48
N GLY A 156 -29.36 8.24 5.40
CA GLY A 156 -30.60 8.94 5.68
C GLY A 156 -30.38 10.32 6.32
N LEU A 157 -29.45 10.42 7.27
CA LEU A 157 -29.13 11.70 7.91
C LEU A 157 -28.44 12.65 6.94
N MET A 158 -27.50 12.13 6.15
CA MET A 158 -26.82 12.85 5.08
C MET A 158 -27.86 13.45 4.12
N PHE A 159 -28.81 12.63 3.65
CA PHE A 159 -29.91 13.09 2.82
C PHE A 159 -30.77 14.17 3.51
N LEU A 160 -31.13 14.02 4.78
CA LEU A 160 -31.94 15.02 5.49
C LEU A 160 -31.21 16.36 5.66
N LEU A 161 -29.89 16.35 5.85
CA LEU A 161 -29.09 17.54 6.08
C LEU A 161 -28.58 18.23 4.80
N THR A 162 -28.49 17.50 3.69
CA THR A 162 -27.82 18.00 2.47
C THR A 162 -28.57 17.74 1.18
N GLY A 163 -29.63 16.94 1.21
CA GLY A 163 -30.42 16.55 0.05
C GLY A 163 -29.73 15.57 -0.90
N VAL A 164 -28.52 15.08 -0.59
CA VAL A 164 -27.84 14.11 -1.48
C VAL A 164 -28.09 12.66 -1.06
N ALA A 165 -28.09 11.77 -2.04
CA ALA A 165 -28.23 10.34 -1.86
C ALA A 165 -27.12 9.61 -2.62
N HIS A 166 -26.55 8.57 -2.00
CA HIS A 166 -25.52 7.72 -2.61
C HIS A 166 -25.96 7.20 -3.99
N PHE A 167 -25.03 7.20 -4.94
CA PHE A 167 -25.24 6.90 -6.36
C PHE A 167 -24.27 5.85 -6.92
N GLY A 168 -23.06 5.76 -6.38
CA GLY A 168 -22.04 4.78 -6.78
C GLY A 168 -20.77 4.92 -5.93
N SER A 169 -19.87 3.94 -6.00
CA SER A 169 -18.55 3.99 -5.33
C SER A 169 -17.42 3.40 -6.18
N ASP A 170 -16.22 3.92 -6.01
CA ASP A 170 -15.02 3.36 -6.65
C ASP A 170 -14.36 2.26 -5.79
N GLY A 171 -13.40 1.55 -6.39
CA GLY A 171 -12.64 0.49 -5.71
C GLY A 171 -11.67 1.01 -4.63
N GLY A 172 -11.44 2.32 -4.57
CA GLY A 172 -10.63 3.00 -3.55
C GLY A 172 -11.43 3.32 -2.29
N GLY A 173 -12.76 3.31 -2.36
CA GLY A 173 -13.66 3.63 -1.25
C GLY A 173 -14.37 4.98 -1.39
N ASP A 174 -14.01 5.80 -2.39
CA ASP A 174 -14.69 7.07 -2.67
C ASP A 174 -16.07 6.81 -3.27
N SER A 175 -17.01 7.73 -3.04
CA SER A 175 -18.39 7.57 -3.51
C SER A 175 -18.91 8.80 -4.23
N CYS A 176 -19.94 8.63 -5.05
CA CYS A 176 -20.65 9.74 -5.68
C CYS A 176 -22.09 9.81 -5.17
N TRP A 177 -22.61 11.02 -5.05
CA TRP A 177 -23.87 11.34 -4.40
C TRP A 177 -24.69 12.31 -5.24
N VAL A 178 -25.96 12.00 -5.46
CA VAL A 178 -26.88 12.78 -6.30
C VAL A 178 -27.77 13.68 -5.47
N ASN A 179 -27.90 14.95 -5.86
CA ASN A 179 -28.74 15.97 -5.23
C ASN A 179 -30.22 15.85 -5.64
N PHE A 180 -31.10 15.80 -4.63
CA PHE A 180 -32.55 15.70 -4.78
C PHE A 180 -33.28 17.03 -4.66
N PHE A 181 -32.61 18.13 -4.36
CA PHE A 181 -33.31 19.41 -4.23
C PHE A 181 -33.84 19.91 -5.58
N PRO A 182 -34.94 20.69 -5.57
CA PRO A 182 -35.50 21.23 -6.80
C PRO A 182 -34.49 22.09 -7.56
N HIS A 183 -34.32 21.79 -8.84
CA HIS A 183 -33.42 22.51 -9.76
C HIS A 183 -34.21 23.16 -10.90
N SER A 184 -33.86 24.39 -11.31
CA SER A 184 -34.61 25.12 -12.35
C SER A 184 -34.56 24.47 -13.73
N GLU A 185 -33.58 23.60 -13.98
CA GLU A 185 -33.41 22.82 -15.21
C GLU A 185 -33.82 21.35 -15.06
N ASN A 186 -34.42 20.98 -13.91
CA ASN A 186 -34.75 19.59 -13.57
C ASN A 186 -33.56 18.62 -13.66
N SER A 187 -32.33 19.12 -13.46
CA SER A 187 -31.10 18.33 -13.39
C SER A 187 -30.78 17.94 -11.94
N ALA A 188 -30.15 16.79 -11.77
CA ALA A 188 -29.74 16.25 -10.48
C ALA A 188 -28.21 16.25 -10.37
N GLU A 189 -27.67 17.21 -9.61
CA GLU A 189 -26.23 17.40 -9.46
C GLU A 189 -25.55 16.18 -8.83
N VAL A 190 -24.36 15.81 -9.27
CA VAL A 190 -23.57 14.71 -8.72
C VAL A 190 -22.33 15.27 -8.03
N HIS A 191 -22.18 14.95 -6.76
CA HIS A 191 -21.03 15.30 -5.93
C HIS A 191 -20.15 14.06 -5.74
N ARG A 192 -18.83 14.24 -5.78
CA ARG A 192 -17.89 13.21 -5.31
C ARG A 192 -17.72 13.35 -3.81
N TYR A 193 -17.49 12.25 -3.12
CA TYR A 193 -17.27 12.15 -1.69
C TYR A 193 -15.98 11.37 -1.47
N ASN A 194 -15.00 12.06 -0.91
CA ASN A 194 -13.72 11.47 -0.55
C ASN A 194 -13.85 10.80 0.81
N HIS A 195 -13.69 9.47 0.84
CA HIS A 195 -13.91 8.68 2.05
C HIS A 195 -12.76 8.83 3.07
N GLU A 196 -11.55 9.14 2.61
CA GLU A 196 -10.38 9.29 3.48
C GLU A 196 -10.51 10.51 4.38
N ILE A 197 -11.02 11.63 3.85
CA ILE A 197 -11.21 12.88 4.60
C ILE A 197 -12.66 13.09 5.05
N GLY A 198 -13.60 12.28 4.54
CA GLY A 198 -15.01 12.36 4.83
C GLY A 198 -15.63 13.70 4.42
N GLU A 199 -15.32 14.15 3.19
CA GLU A 199 -15.78 15.42 2.62
C GLU A 199 -16.35 15.24 1.20
N LEU A 200 -17.31 16.09 0.83
CA LEU A 200 -17.68 16.23 -0.58
C LEU A 200 -16.59 17.04 -1.29
N GLU A 201 -16.02 16.49 -2.36
CA GLU A 201 -15.00 17.16 -3.17
C GLU A 201 -15.59 18.34 -3.97
N ASP A 202 -14.73 19.32 -4.32
CA ASP A 202 -15.01 20.66 -4.89
C ASP A 202 -16.29 20.82 -5.78
N GLU A 203 -16.19 21.36 -7.00
CA GLU A 203 -17.39 21.75 -7.78
C GLU A 203 -18.19 20.50 -8.23
N PRO A 204 -19.53 20.50 -8.10
CA PRO A 204 -20.35 19.36 -8.51
C PRO A 204 -20.37 19.20 -10.03
N PHE A 205 -20.64 17.98 -10.47
CA PHE A 205 -21.18 17.77 -11.81
C PHE A 205 -22.63 18.25 -11.81
N PHE A 206 -23.00 19.13 -12.73
CA PHE A 206 -24.30 19.83 -12.67
C PHE A 206 -25.54 18.98 -13.02
N SER A 207 -25.36 17.70 -13.37
CA SER A 207 -26.39 16.70 -13.66
C SER A 207 -25.78 15.28 -13.70
N ILE A 208 -26.62 14.23 -13.68
CA ILE A 208 -26.17 12.84 -13.90
C ILE A 208 -25.67 12.68 -15.34
N SER A 209 -26.36 13.30 -16.29
CA SER A 209 -25.99 13.28 -17.71
C SER A 209 -24.60 13.88 -17.96
N HIS A 210 -24.26 14.96 -17.25
CA HIS A 210 -22.97 15.61 -17.29
C HIS A 210 -21.89 14.76 -16.63
N PHE A 211 -22.19 14.15 -15.48
CA PHE A 211 -21.29 13.23 -14.80
C PHE A 211 -20.86 12.08 -15.72
N VAL A 212 -21.81 11.43 -16.39
CA VAL A 212 -21.50 10.36 -17.37
C VAL A 212 -20.72 10.90 -18.57
N ALA A 213 -21.10 12.06 -19.11
CA ALA A 213 -20.42 12.62 -20.27
C ALA A 213 -18.94 12.97 -20.00
N ALA A 214 -18.65 13.50 -18.81
CA ALA A 214 -17.33 13.99 -18.44
C ALA A 214 -16.38 12.87 -17.95
N ASN A 215 -16.89 11.81 -17.30
CA ASN A 215 -16.04 10.75 -16.74
C ASN A 215 -15.71 9.63 -17.72
N TRP A 216 -16.50 9.42 -18.77
CA TRP A 216 -16.24 8.38 -19.77
C TRP A 216 -15.99 9.00 -21.14
N SER A 217 -14.87 8.66 -21.77
CA SER A 217 -14.57 8.96 -23.17
C SER A 217 -14.09 7.72 -23.91
N ASN A 218 -14.70 7.41 -25.05
CA ASN A 218 -14.25 6.32 -25.92
C ASN A 218 -13.06 6.71 -26.82
N GLU A 219 -12.59 7.96 -26.68
CA GLU A 219 -11.42 8.55 -27.35
C GLU A 219 -10.22 8.42 -26.39
N ASP A 220 -9.30 7.49 -26.69
CA ASP A 220 -7.99 7.31 -26.05
C ASP A 220 -7.93 7.04 -24.54
N ASP A 221 -8.09 5.76 -24.17
CA ASP A 221 -7.23 5.16 -23.15
C ASP A 221 -6.19 4.32 -23.89
N ASP A 222 -4.93 4.72 -23.78
CA ASP A 222 -3.79 3.83 -23.96
C ASP A 222 -3.96 2.72 -22.90
N TYR A 223 -4.65 1.65 -23.25
CA TYR A 223 -4.51 0.39 -22.55
C TYR A 223 -3.06 -0.03 -22.75
N ASP A 224 -2.22 0.27 -21.76
CA ASP A 224 -1.07 -0.57 -21.48
C ASP A 224 -1.63 -2.00 -21.39
N ASP A 225 -1.18 -2.86 -22.32
CA ASP A 225 -1.50 -4.27 -22.42
C ASP A 225 -1.28 -4.95 -21.05
N TYR A 226 -2.31 -4.96 -20.20
CA TYR A 226 -2.51 -6.05 -19.27
C TYR A 226 -3.04 -7.21 -20.10
N GLU A 227 -2.12 -8.01 -20.62
CA GLU A 227 -2.40 -9.37 -21.06
C GLU A 227 -2.97 -10.14 -19.86
N ASP A 228 -4.30 -10.13 -19.72
CA ASP A 228 -5.03 -11.19 -19.05
C ASP A 228 -4.88 -12.45 -19.93
N GLU A 229 -3.74 -13.13 -19.77
CA GLU A 229 -3.61 -14.53 -20.17
C GLU A 229 -4.36 -15.40 -19.15
N ASP A 230 -5.43 -16.01 -19.66
CA ASP A 230 -5.96 -17.34 -19.34
C ASP A 230 -7.42 -17.34 -18.87
N GLU A 231 -8.34 -17.62 -19.80
CA GLU A 231 -9.30 -18.73 -19.65
C GLU A 231 -9.95 -19.08 -21.00
N ASP A 232 -9.51 -20.21 -21.54
CA ASP A 232 -10.23 -21.16 -22.40
C ASP A 232 -10.85 -20.69 -23.72
N ASP A 233 -10.05 -20.76 -24.79
CA ASP A 233 -10.51 -20.99 -26.16
C ASP A 233 -11.16 -22.39 -26.28
N GLU A 234 -12.44 -22.51 -25.89
CA GLU A 234 -13.33 -23.53 -26.46
C GLU A 234 -14.03 -22.99 -27.73
N GLU A 235 -13.70 -23.64 -28.84
CA GLU A 235 -14.28 -23.64 -30.18
C GLU A 235 -15.56 -22.81 -30.44
N GLY A 236 -15.42 -21.83 -31.35
CA GLY A 236 -16.55 -21.24 -32.06
C GLY A 236 -16.12 -20.52 -33.35
N GLU A 237 -15.88 -21.26 -34.44
CA GLU A 237 -15.81 -20.72 -35.80
C GLU A 237 -17.11 -19.96 -36.14
N ASN A 238 -17.18 -18.62 -35.93
CA ASN A 238 -17.97 -17.61 -36.67
C ASN A 238 -18.21 -16.25 -35.95
N SER A 239 -17.41 -15.80 -34.99
CA SER A 239 -17.54 -14.43 -34.48
C SER A 239 -16.83 -13.43 -35.41
N LYS A 240 -17.59 -12.54 -36.06
CA LYS A 240 -17.01 -11.36 -36.68
C LYS A 240 -16.34 -10.51 -35.58
N PRO A 241 -15.19 -9.88 -35.83
CA PRO A 241 -14.64 -8.89 -34.91
C PRO A 241 -15.71 -7.81 -34.68
N ASP A 242 -16.09 -7.61 -33.43
CA ASP A 242 -17.15 -6.68 -33.04
C ASP A 242 -16.70 -5.25 -33.37
N GLU A 243 -17.51 -4.49 -34.10
CA GLU A 243 -17.13 -3.15 -34.54
C GLU A 243 -17.09 -2.20 -33.33
N ARG A 244 -15.92 -1.58 -33.11
CA ARG A 244 -15.75 -0.48 -32.15
C ARG A 244 -16.51 0.75 -32.66
N VAL A 245 -17.29 1.38 -31.78
CA VAL A 245 -18.09 2.56 -32.09
C VAL A 245 -17.57 3.75 -31.29
N GLU A 246 -17.09 4.77 -31.98
CA GLU A 246 -16.63 6.03 -31.38
C GLU A 246 -17.80 6.84 -30.78
N SER A 247 -17.49 7.72 -29.82
CA SER A 247 -18.45 8.68 -29.26
C SER A 247 -18.79 9.75 -30.29
N SER A 248 -20.05 10.18 -30.36
CA SER A 248 -20.47 11.30 -31.22
C SER A 248 -20.51 12.65 -30.50
N MET A 249 -20.10 12.70 -29.23
CA MET A 249 -20.11 13.91 -28.41
C MET A 249 -18.76 14.65 -28.46
N ASP A 250 -18.75 15.86 -29.03
CA ASP A 250 -17.58 16.75 -29.05
C ASP A 250 -17.28 17.30 -27.64
N ALA A 251 -16.03 17.17 -27.17
CA ALA A 251 -15.58 17.68 -25.87
C ALA A 251 -15.92 19.17 -25.63
N LYS A 252 -15.98 19.99 -26.70
CA LYS A 252 -16.39 21.41 -26.59
C LYS A 252 -17.81 21.60 -26.09
N ILE A 253 -18.70 20.61 -26.25
CA ILE A 253 -20.07 20.67 -25.75
C ILE A 253 -20.08 20.61 -24.22
N ILE A 254 -19.23 19.76 -23.64
CA ILE A 254 -19.05 19.59 -22.19
C ILE A 254 -18.49 20.90 -21.60
N ASP A 255 -17.36 21.39 -22.12
CA ASP A 255 -16.73 22.66 -21.67
C ASP A 255 -17.68 23.87 -21.71
N GLN A 256 -18.54 23.95 -22.73
CA GLN A 256 -19.50 25.05 -22.88
C GLN A 256 -20.64 24.93 -21.87
N TYR A 257 -21.09 23.72 -21.58
CA TYR A 257 -22.10 23.44 -20.58
C TYR A 257 -21.61 23.81 -19.18
N GLU A 258 -20.43 23.32 -18.77
CA GLU A 258 -19.80 23.60 -17.47
C GLU A 258 -19.72 25.11 -17.19
N LYS A 259 -19.20 25.89 -18.15
CA LYS A 259 -19.07 27.36 -18.03
C LYS A 259 -20.39 28.08 -17.83
N GLU A 260 -21.50 27.55 -18.38
CA GLU A 260 -22.83 28.14 -18.22
C GLU A 260 -23.51 27.67 -16.93
N ALA A 261 -23.33 26.40 -16.58
CA ALA A 261 -23.88 25.81 -15.37
C ALA A 261 -23.23 26.37 -14.10
N GLN A 262 -21.90 26.53 -14.07
CA GLN A 262 -21.18 27.13 -12.94
C GLN A 262 -21.68 28.55 -12.63
N LYS A 263 -21.86 29.40 -13.65
CA LYS A 263 -22.41 30.77 -13.49
C LYS A 263 -23.81 30.79 -12.90
N LYS A 264 -24.60 29.73 -13.11
CA LYS A 264 -25.93 29.58 -12.52
C LYS A 264 -25.83 29.04 -11.10
N TYR A 265 -24.94 28.08 -10.86
CA TYR A 265 -24.66 27.51 -9.54
C TYR A 265 -24.19 28.59 -8.55
N ASP A 266 -23.20 29.41 -8.92
CA ASP A 266 -22.65 30.49 -8.09
C ASP A 266 -23.71 31.46 -7.53
N LYS A 267 -24.79 31.69 -8.28
CA LYS A 267 -25.86 32.64 -7.92
C LYS A 267 -26.92 32.06 -6.98
N ARG A 268 -26.88 30.76 -6.69
CA ARG A 268 -27.89 30.13 -5.84
C ARG A 268 -27.65 30.43 -4.37
N PRO A 269 -28.73 30.54 -3.55
CA PRO A 269 -28.60 30.62 -2.11
C PRO A 269 -27.92 29.37 -1.54
N PHE A 270 -27.12 29.53 -0.48
CA PHE A 270 -26.37 28.43 0.13
C PHE A 270 -27.27 27.26 0.56
N TYR A 271 -28.48 27.54 1.07
CA TYR A 271 -29.43 26.52 1.55
C TYR A 271 -30.13 25.72 0.43
N THR A 272 -29.68 25.91 -0.82
CA THR A 272 -30.09 25.12 -2.00
C THR A 272 -28.91 24.38 -2.64
N LYS A 273 -27.70 24.55 -2.09
CA LYS A 273 -26.46 23.90 -2.55
C LYS A 273 -26.10 22.82 -1.54
N SER A 274 -26.01 21.58 -2.00
CA SER A 274 -25.69 20.45 -1.13
C SER A 274 -24.30 20.53 -0.52
N LEU A 275 -23.31 21.06 -1.24
CA LEU A 275 -21.94 21.27 -0.74
C LEU A 275 -21.93 22.24 0.47
N ASP A 276 -22.51 23.44 0.32
CA ASP A 276 -22.60 24.42 1.42
C ASP A 276 -23.36 23.86 2.64
N LEU A 277 -24.40 23.06 2.40
CA LEU A 277 -25.16 22.39 3.46
C LEU A 277 -24.35 21.27 4.12
N PHE A 278 -23.56 20.53 3.36
CA PHE A 278 -22.66 19.50 3.87
C PHE A 278 -21.58 20.09 4.75
N GLU A 279 -20.83 21.10 4.29
CA GLU A 279 -19.80 21.77 5.10
C GLU A 279 -20.36 22.25 6.45
N ARG A 280 -21.57 22.81 6.43
CA ARG A 280 -22.29 23.27 7.62
C ARG A 280 -22.69 22.15 8.57
N SER A 281 -23.11 21.01 8.04
CA SER A 281 -23.81 19.96 8.79
C SER A 281 -22.99 18.70 9.02
N SER A 282 -21.80 18.61 8.42
CA SER A 282 -20.88 17.47 8.49
C SER A 282 -20.55 17.07 9.92
N TRP A 283 -20.44 18.02 10.85
CA TRP A 283 -20.21 17.74 12.27
C TRP A 283 -21.35 16.98 12.95
N LEU A 284 -22.58 17.00 12.40
CA LEU A 284 -23.75 16.30 12.94
C LEU A 284 -23.93 14.89 12.37
N LEU A 285 -23.24 14.54 11.27
CA LEU A 285 -23.52 13.30 10.53
C LEU A 285 -23.31 12.04 11.37
N GLY A 286 -22.57 12.14 12.49
CA GLY A 286 -22.35 11.08 13.47
C GLY A 286 -23.42 10.93 14.57
N HIS A 287 -24.01 12.04 14.99
CA HIS A 287 -24.60 12.16 16.33
C HIS A 287 -25.88 11.35 16.53
N THR A 288 -26.57 10.98 15.46
CA THR A 288 -27.86 10.28 15.53
C THR A 288 -27.75 8.76 15.42
N TYR A 289 -26.58 8.20 15.07
CA TYR A 289 -26.26 6.77 15.24
C TYR A 289 -25.33 6.52 16.45
N GLY A 290 -24.76 7.60 17.00
CA GLY A 290 -24.33 7.66 18.38
C GLY A 290 -22.84 7.89 18.57
N ASP A 291 -22.11 8.28 17.54
CA ASP A 291 -20.67 8.56 17.61
C ASP A 291 -20.38 9.94 16.98
N PRO A 292 -19.35 10.70 17.39
CA PRO A 292 -19.02 11.96 16.74
C PRO A 292 -18.56 11.76 15.27
N ALA A 293 -18.80 12.75 14.40
CA ALA A 293 -18.31 12.70 13.02
C ALA A 293 -16.77 12.73 12.92
N TYR A 294 -16.19 12.24 11.82
CA TYR A 294 -14.76 12.44 11.52
C TYR A 294 -14.44 13.95 11.45
N GLY A 295 -13.31 14.40 12.00
CA GLY A 295 -12.99 15.82 12.12
C GLY A 295 -13.92 16.63 13.00
N TYR A 296 -14.62 15.97 13.95
CA TYR A 296 -15.75 16.53 14.70
C TYR A 296 -15.52 17.96 15.20
N ALA A 297 -14.41 18.19 15.92
CA ALA A 297 -14.17 19.48 16.55
C ALA A 297 -13.79 20.58 15.56
N GLU A 298 -13.13 20.25 14.43
CA GLU A 298 -12.87 21.22 13.35
C GLU A 298 -14.19 21.69 12.73
N LYS A 299 -14.99 20.71 12.31
CA LYS A 299 -16.29 20.93 11.67
C LYS A 299 -17.25 21.64 12.62
N LEU A 300 -17.25 21.28 13.91
CA LEU A 300 -18.03 21.98 14.94
C LEU A 300 -17.51 23.41 15.17
N ALA A 301 -16.20 23.66 15.16
CA ALA A 301 -15.67 25.01 15.34
C ALA A 301 -16.03 25.96 14.17
N SER A 302 -16.28 25.40 12.98
CA SER A 302 -16.79 26.10 11.81
C SER A 302 -18.32 26.18 11.78
N ALA A 303 -19.03 25.52 12.71
CA ALA A 303 -20.47 25.54 12.74
C ALA A 303 -21.03 26.97 12.94
N PRO A 304 -22.17 27.29 12.30
CA PRO A 304 -22.90 28.54 12.46
C PRO A 304 -23.00 29.05 13.89
N LYS A 305 -22.82 30.36 14.06
CA LYS A 305 -22.92 31.06 15.34
C LYS A 305 -24.39 31.28 15.71
N PHE A 306 -24.61 31.64 16.97
CA PHE A 306 -25.94 32.01 17.45
C PHE A 306 -26.49 33.27 16.73
N SER A 307 -25.63 34.14 16.20
CA SER A 307 -26.05 35.26 15.33
C SER A 307 -26.68 34.79 14.03
N ASP A 308 -26.15 33.71 13.45
CA ASP A 308 -26.57 33.19 12.15
C ASP A 308 -27.96 32.54 12.29
N TRP A 309 -28.20 31.85 13.41
CA TRP A 309 -29.54 31.38 13.81
C TRP A 309 -30.60 32.50 13.78
N GLU A 310 -30.31 33.65 14.40
CA GLU A 310 -31.28 34.76 14.49
C GLU A 310 -31.63 35.33 13.11
N GLU A 311 -30.69 35.32 12.16
CA GLU A 311 -30.91 35.78 10.80
C GLU A 311 -31.67 34.77 9.94
N GLU A 312 -31.41 33.48 10.14
CA GLU A 312 -31.86 32.38 9.30
C GLU A 312 -33.18 31.75 9.75
N LYS A 313 -33.62 31.94 11.00
CA LYS A 313 -34.88 31.34 11.49
C LYS A 313 -36.12 31.70 10.66
N LYS A 314 -36.08 32.81 9.93
CA LYS A 314 -37.12 33.24 8.97
C LYS A 314 -37.15 32.44 7.65
N LEU A 315 -36.16 31.58 7.41
CA LEU A 315 -35.99 30.77 6.19
C LEU A 315 -36.31 29.28 6.44
N LEU A 316 -36.60 28.89 7.68
CA LEU A 316 -36.89 27.49 8.05
C LEU A 316 -38.09 26.92 7.31
N ASP A 317 -39.05 27.74 6.90
CA ASP A 317 -40.23 27.31 6.14
C ASP A 317 -39.95 27.13 4.64
N GLN A 318 -38.76 27.53 4.16
CA GLN A 318 -38.36 27.50 2.76
C GLN A 318 -37.33 26.41 2.45
N SER A 319 -36.65 25.85 3.45
CA SER A 319 -35.61 24.82 3.25
C SER A 319 -35.77 23.68 4.25
N HIS A 320 -35.98 22.47 3.72
CA HIS A 320 -36.11 21.24 4.50
C HIS A 320 -34.87 21.01 5.36
N SER A 321 -33.69 21.02 4.74
CA SER A 321 -32.44 20.71 5.43
C SER A 321 -32.00 21.77 6.42
N LEU A 322 -32.29 23.05 6.14
CA LEU A 322 -32.03 24.11 7.11
C LEU A 322 -32.88 23.93 8.38
N ALA A 323 -34.13 23.48 8.23
CA ALA A 323 -35.00 23.14 9.34
C ALA A 323 -34.50 21.94 10.15
N VAL A 324 -34.07 20.87 9.49
CA VAL A 324 -33.46 19.70 10.14
C VAL A 324 -32.20 20.11 10.90
N TYR A 325 -31.30 20.84 10.24
CA TYR A 325 -30.03 21.30 10.81
C TYR A 325 -30.23 22.07 12.10
N TRP A 326 -31.05 23.13 12.11
CA TRP A 326 -31.20 23.96 13.31
C TRP A 326 -31.91 23.24 14.46
N ILE A 327 -32.82 22.30 14.18
CA ILE A 327 -33.43 21.45 15.22
C ILE A 327 -32.34 20.61 15.90
N LEU A 328 -31.54 19.88 15.12
CA LEU A 328 -30.53 18.96 15.65
C LEU A 328 -29.35 19.72 16.28
N ALA A 329 -28.85 20.76 15.61
CA ALA A 329 -27.74 21.58 16.08
C ALA A 329 -28.02 22.18 17.46
N HIS A 330 -29.18 22.84 17.64
CA HIS A 330 -29.53 23.41 18.93
C HIS A 330 -29.76 22.34 20.01
N TYR A 331 -30.30 21.18 19.66
CA TYR A 331 -30.47 20.07 20.60
C TYR A 331 -29.13 19.57 21.15
N PHE A 332 -28.14 19.34 20.28
CA PHE A 332 -26.81 18.84 20.66
C PHE A 332 -25.94 19.92 21.32
N MET A 333 -26.02 21.18 20.86
CA MET A 333 -25.34 22.33 21.49
C MET A 333 -25.99 22.78 22.81
N LYS A 334 -27.06 22.14 23.28
CA LYS A 334 -27.84 22.53 24.47
C LYS A 334 -28.34 23.98 24.43
N ASN A 335 -28.72 24.45 23.26
CA ASN A 335 -29.41 25.73 23.08
C ASN A 335 -30.93 25.52 23.24
N GLU A 336 -31.38 25.18 24.45
CA GLU A 336 -32.73 24.67 24.71
C GLU A 336 -33.84 25.64 24.25
N SER A 337 -33.68 26.95 24.47
CA SER A 337 -34.71 27.93 24.09
C SER A 337 -34.83 28.03 22.57
N ALA A 338 -33.69 28.14 21.88
CA ALA A 338 -33.63 28.20 20.42
C ALA A 338 -34.08 26.88 19.78
N CYS A 339 -33.75 25.73 20.38
CA CYS A 339 -34.22 24.42 19.91
C CYS A 339 -35.75 24.34 19.94
N ARG A 340 -36.39 24.80 21.03
CA ARG A 340 -37.86 24.84 21.12
C ARG A 340 -38.48 25.78 20.10
N GLU A 341 -37.86 26.93 19.84
CA GLU A 341 -38.30 27.87 18.80
C GLU A 341 -38.20 27.23 17.40
N ALA A 342 -37.05 26.63 17.05
CA ALA A 342 -36.84 25.91 15.80
C ALA A 342 -37.88 24.81 15.58
N CYS A 343 -38.10 23.94 16.57
CA CYS A 343 -39.13 22.90 16.48
C CYS A 343 -40.54 23.47 16.26
N ASN A 344 -40.87 24.61 16.89
CA ASN A 344 -42.19 25.21 16.74
C ASN A 344 -42.42 25.86 15.37
N LEU A 345 -41.38 26.42 14.76
CA LEU A 345 -41.42 26.94 13.39
C LEU A 345 -41.54 25.79 12.39
N SER A 346 -40.72 24.74 12.54
CA SER A 346 -40.65 23.62 11.60
C SER A 346 -41.84 22.66 11.63
N LYS A 347 -42.69 22.70 12.67
CA LYS A 347 -43.99 21.97 12.67
C LYS A 347 -44.92 22.35 11.51
N LYS A 348 -44.73 23.54 10.93
CA LYS A 348 -45.53 24.06 9.83
C LYS A 348 -44.92 23.77 8.45
N PHE A 349 -43.78 23.10 8.41
CA PHE A 349 -43.08 22.79 7.16
C PHE A 349 -43.93 21.85 6.27
N PRO A 350 -43.98 22.06 4.93
CA PRO A 350 -44.64 21.14 4.01
C PRO A 350 -44.07 19.71 4.10
N GLY A 351 -44.90 18.68 3.92
CA GLY A 351 -44.49 17.28 4.07
C GLY A 351 -44.71 16.72 5.47
N LYS A 352 -44.11 15.56 5.77
CA LYS A 352 -44.37 14.80 7.02
C LYS A 352 -43.13 14.56 7.88
N ILE A 353 -41.93 14.47 7.29
CA ILE A 353 -40.70 14.12 8.01
C ILE A 353 -40.22 15.23 8.97
N VAL A 354 -40.08 16.48 8.51
CA VAL A 354 -39.62 17.60 9.37
C VAL A 354 -40.57 17.88 10.55
N PRO A 355 -41.90 17.92 10.37
CA PRO A 355 -42.84 18.02 11.49
C PRO A 355 -42.72 16.87 12.50
N ALA A 356 -42.45 15.65 12.03
CA ALA A 356 -42.23 14.49 12.89
C ALA A 356 -40.93 14.64 13.71
N LEU A 357 -39.82 15.05 13.07
CA LEU A 357 -38.56 15.33 13.77
C LEU A 357 -38.73 16.37 14.87
N ALA A 358 -39.41 17.48 14.56
CA ALA A 358 -39.70 18.53 15.54
C ALA A 358 -40.52 18.02 16.74
N LYS A 359 -41.48 17.12 16.51
CA LYS A 359 -42.27 16.47 17.56
C LYS A 359 -41.41 15.53 18.42
N THR A 360 -40.53 14.75 17.81
CA THR A 360 -39.62 13.83 18.52
C THR A 360 -38.63 14.59 19.40
N VAL A 361 -37.98 15.63 18.87
CA VAL A 361 -37.00 16.44 19.63
C VAL A 361 -37.67 17.21 20.79
N LEU A 362 -38.89 17.73 20.60
CA LEU A 362 -39.64 18.33 21.71
C LEU A 362 -39.99 17.30 22.80
N SER A 363 -40.35 16.08 22.42
CA SER A 363 -40.60 15.00 23.39
C SER A 363 -39.32 14.62 24.16
N LEU A 364 -38.16 14.62 23.51
CA LEU A 364 -36.86 14.43 24.17
C LEU A 364 -36.56 15.55 25.17
N LEU A 365 -36.74 16.81 24.79
CA LEU A 365 -36.54 17.96 25.69
C LEU A 365 -37.51 17.99 26.87
N ASP A 366 -38.70 17.39 26.72
CA ASP A 366 -39.70 17.26 27.77
C ASP A 366 -39.51 16.00 28.64
N GLY A 367 -38.51 15.14 28.35
CA GLY A 367 -38.29 13.87 29.04
C GLY A 367 -39.40 12.83 28.80
N LYS A 368 -40.10 12.92 27.67
CA LYS A 368 -41.20 12.03 27.26
C LYS A 368 -40.79 11.00 26.19
N SER A 369 -39.56 11.11 25.67
CA SER A 369 -38.95 10.15 24.75
C SER A 369 -37.61 9.73 25.31
N ASP A 370 -37.28 8.45 25.17
CA ASP A 370 -36.03 7.86 25.66
C ASP A 370 -35.04 7.53 24.53
N SER A 371 -35.34 7.94 23.28
CA SER A 371 -34.46 7.73 22.13
C SER A 371 -34.66 8.76 21.00
N LEU A 372 -33.65 8.84 20.13
CA LEU A 372 -33.65 9.52 18.85
C LEU A 372 -33.11 8.52 17.82
N GLY A 373 -33.95 7.99 16.94
CA GLY A 373 -33.58 6.87 16.07
C GLY A 373 -33.22 5.63 16.89
N LYS A 374 -32.08 5.01 16.56
CA LYS A 374 -31.54 3.81 17.25
C LYS A 374 -30.79 4.15 18.56
N VAL A 375 -30.56 5.43 18.89
CA VAL A 375 -29.74 5.85 20.03
C VAL A 375 -30.58 6.12 21.28
N ASN A 376 -30.21 5.48 22.40
CA ASN A 376 -30.90 5.65 23.68
C ASN A 376 -30.54 6.97 24.41
N ALA A 377 -31.36 7.35 25.38
CA ALA A 377 -31.26 8.60 26.14
C ALA A 377 -29.91 8.80 26.84
N LYS A 378 -29.27 7.71 27.32
CA LYS A 378 -27.97 7.81 27.99
C LYS A 378 -26.88 8.21 27.00
N LYS A 379 -26.75 7.49 25.87
CA LYS A 379 -25.77 7.78 24.82
C LYS A 379 -26.03 9.17 24.21
N LEU A 380 -27.30 9.55 24.01
CA LEU A 380 -27.66 10.92 23.60
C LEU A 380 -27.18 11.97 24.59
N GLN A 381 -27.38 11.77 25.89
CA GLN A 381 -26.96 12.75 26.90
C GLN A 381 -25.43 12.86 26.98
N ASP A 382 -24.71 11.75 26.82
CA ASP A 382 -23.25 11.73 26.74
C ASP A 382 -22.75 12.53 25.53
N LEU A 383 -23.31 12.29 24.34
CA LEU A 383 -23.00 13.05 23.12
C LEU A 383 -23.36 14.54 23.25
N ARG A 384 -24.48 14.88 23.87
CA ARG A 384 -24.85 16.28 24.16
C ARG A 384 -23.86 16.94 25.11
N ASN A 385 -23.35 16.20 26.10
CA ASN A 385 -22.35 16.73 27.03
C ASN A 385 -21.00 16.93 26.35
N GLU A 386 -20.58 15.98 25.51
CA GLU A 386 -19.36 16.07 24.70
C GLU A 386 -19.43 17.22 23.70
N THR A 387 -20.53 17.30 22.95
CA THR A 387 -20.79 18.40 22.01
C THR A 387 -20.71 19.75 22.70
N PHE A 388 -21.44 19.89 23.81
CA PHE A 388 -21.46 21.13 24.56
C PHE A 388 -20.06 21.55 25.01
N LYS A 389 -19.21 20.63 25.49
CA LYS A 389 -17.83 20.94 25.93
C LYS A 389 -16.91 21.42 24.79
N ASN A 390 -17.22 21.06 23.55
CA ASN A 390 -16.43 21.41 22.36
C ASN A 390 -16.92 22.71 21.68
N CYS A 391 -18.07 23.27 22.08
CA CYS A 391 -18.64 24.46 21.44
C CYS A 391 -17.83 25.75 21.71
N ASP A 392 -17.80 26.65 20.73
CA ASP A 392 -17.39 28.05 20.94
C ASP A 392 -18.53 28.81 21.65
N ALA A 393 -18.17 29.71 22.58
CA ALA A 393 -19.15 30.52 23.30
C ALA A 393 -20.08 31.35 22.38
N LYS A 394 -19.65 31.67 21.15
CA LYS A 394 -20.43 32.37 20.11
C LYS A 394 -21.53 31.49 19.49
N GLN A 395 -21.42 30.18 19.58
CA GLN A 395 -22.42 29.21 19.13
C GLN A 395 -23.49 28.95 20.20
N ILE A 396 -23.14 29.20 21.46
CA ILE A 396 -24.02 29.00 22.61
C ILE A 396 -24.91 30.22 22.86
N GLU A 397 -26.19 29.94 23.12
CA GLU A 397 -27.17 30.95 23.50
C GLU A 397 -26.72 31.71 24.76
N PRO A 398 -26.94 33.03 24.86
CA PRO A 398 -26.35 33.85 25.92
C PRO A 398 -26.58 33.34 27.35
N ALA A 399 -27.74 32.71 27.62
CA ALA A 399 -28.09 32.18 28.93
C ALA A 399 -27.23 30.99 29.37
N ASN A 400 -26.70 30.19 28.42
CA ASN A 400 -26.02 28.92 28.71
C ASN A 400 -24.49 29.02 28.66
N ARG A 401 -23.93 30.18 28.28
CA ARG A 401 -22.47 30.39 28.21
C ARG A 401 -21.75 30.14 29.55
N LYS A 402 -22.40 30.45 30.66
CA LYS A 402 -21.84 30.17 32.00
C LYS A 402 -21.73 28.66 32.27
N LEU A 403 -22.71 27.87 31.82
CA LEU A 403 -22.67 26.41 31.94
C LEU A 403 -21.56 25.81 31.07
N LEU A 404 -21.25 26.43 29.93
CA LEU A 404 -20.13 26.03 29.07
C LEU A 404 -18.79 26.22 29.79
N GLU A 405 -18.60 27.35 30.47
CA GLU A 405 -17.39 27.61 31.27
C GLU A 405 -17.21 26.60 32.41
N GLU A 406 -18.30 26.18 33.06
CA GLU A 406 -18.30 25.13 34.07
C GLU A 406 -17.95 23.76 33.46
N ALA A 407 -18.52 23.42 32.31
CA ALA A 407 -18.29 22.14 31.65
C ALA A 407 -16.87 21.98 31.08
N THR A 408 -16.22 23.08 30.71
CA THR A 408 -14.84 23.12 30.17
C THR A 408 -13.77 23.22 31.27
N GLY A 409 -14.15 23.25 32.55
CA GLY A 409 -13.19 23.39 33.67
C GLY A 409 -12.51 24.77 33.71
N LEU A 410 -13.05 25.75 32.99
CA LEU A 410 -12.61 27.15 33.03
C LEU A 410 -13.28 27.92 34.19
N ALA A 411 -14.30 27.34 34.82
CA ALA A 411 -14.93 27.88 36.01
C ALA A 411 -13.96 27.97 37.19
N GLY A 412 -13.86 29.16 37.77
CA GLY A 412 -13.01 29.43 38.94
C GLY A 412 -11.53 29.67 38.62
N LYS A 413 -11.09 29.53 37.35
CA LYS A 413 -9.75 29.99 36.94
C LYS A 413 -9.67 31.51 37.12
N LYS A 414 -8.55 32.00 37.68
CA LYS A 414 -8.30 33.44 37.77
C LYS A 414 -8.30 34.02 36.35
N LYS A 415 -9.27 34.89 36.06
CA LYS A 415 -9.35 35.70 34.85
C LYS A 415 -9.30 37.18 35.25
N ILE A 416 -8.88 38.03 34.32
CA ILE A 416 -8.91 39.47 34.52
C ILE A 416 -9.43 40.16 33.26
N ALA A 417 -10.37 41.10 33.43
CA ALA A 417 -10.85 41.89 32.31
C ALA A 417 -9.71 42.73 31.73
N THR A 418 -9.61 42.82 30.41
CA THR A 418 -8.55 43.59 29.71
C THR A 418 -8.44 45.03 30.21
N ALA A 419 -9.56 45.65 30.61
CA ALA A 419 -9.59 47.00 31.16
C ALA A 419 -8.84 47.12 32.50
N ASP A 420 -8.95 46.14 33.38
CA ASP A 420 -8.29 46.14 34.69
C ASP A 420 -6.83 45.67 34.58
N LEU A 421 -6.54 44.74 33.67
CA LEU A 421 -5.17 44.35 33.31
C LEU A 421 -4.36 45.56 32.84
N LYS A 422 -4.94 46.41 31.98
CA LYS A 422 -4.33 47.69 31.54
C LYS A 422 -4.01 48.63 32.70
N LYS A 423 -4.89 48.72 33.71
CA LYS A 423 -4.63 49.56 34.90
C LYS A 423 -3.48 49.03 35.74
N ARG A 424 -3.37 47.71 35.92
CA ARG A 424 -2.27 47.08 36.69
C ARG A 424 -0.90 47.33 36.05
N ILE A 425 -0.81 47.21 34.72
CA ILE A 425 0.42 47.55 33.97
C ILE A 425 0.76 49.04 34.11
N GLN A 426 -0.25 49.92 34.03
CA GLN A 426 -0.05 51.36 34.23
C GLN A 426 0.41 51.71 35.65
N ASN A 427 0.02 50.91 36.65
CA ASN A 427 0.45 51.03 38.05
C ASN A 427 1.85 50.45 38.33
N GLY A 428 2.55 49.94 37.30
CA GLY A 428 3.95 49.51 37.40
C GLY A 428 4.16 48.00 37.62
N GLU A 429 3.10 47.19 37.59
CA GLU A 429 3.25 45.73 37.65
C GLU A 429 3.89 45.17 36.38
N THR A 430 4.78 44.18 36.53
CA THR A 430 5.50 43.61 35.39
C THR A 430 4.63 42.63 34.62
N PRO A 431 4.61 42.68 33.28
CA PRO A 431 3.81 41.73 32.50
C PRO A 431 4.13 40.25 32.75
N LEU A 432 5.39 39.90 33.04
CA LEU A 432 5.79 38.51 33.35
C LEU A 432 5.18 38.01 34.67
N SER A 433 5.20 38.82 35.74
CA SER A 433 4.55 38.43 37.00
C SER A 433 3.04 38.28 36.87
N LEU A 434 2.42 39.05 35.96
CA LEU A 434 1.00 38.92 35.66
C LEU A 434 0.72 37.63 34.86
N ILE A 435 1.59 37.21 33.95
CA ILE A 435 1.48 35.90 33.27
C ILE A 435 1.49 34.76 34.30
N GLU A 436 2.37 34.82 35.30
CA GLU A 436 2.45 33.83 36.39
C GLU A 436 1.24 33.86 37.34
N GLU A 437 0.64 35.04 37.59
CA GLU A 437 -0.55 35.16 38.44
C GLU A 437 -1.81 34.57 37.77
N PHE A 438 -1.85 34.60 36.44
CA PHE A 438 -2.96 34.11 35.61
C PHE A 438 -2.50 32.95 34.70
N PRO A 439 -2.00 31.82 35.24
CA PRO A 439 -1.23 30.81 34.49
C PRO A 439 -2.03 30.05 33.41
N GLU A 440 -3.34 30.21 33.38
CA GLU A 440 -4.27 29.50 32.49
C GLU A 440 -5.09 30.44 31.59
N ASP A 441 -4.84 31.76 31.67
CA ASP A 441 -5.61 32.78 30.94
C ASP A 441 -4.87 33.20 29.67
N VAL A 442 -5.10 32.45 28.59
CA VAL A 442 -4.44 32.65 27.29
C VAL A 442 -4.73 34.02 26.70
N GLU A 443 -5.94 34.58 26.88
CA GLU A 443 -6.25 35.94 26.42
C GLU A 443 -5.40 36.99 27.15
N THR A 444 -5.24 36.81 28.46
CA THR A 444 -4.34 37.64 29.28
C THR A 444 -2.89 37.47 28.85
N HIS A 445 -2.41 36.24 28.60
CA HIS A 445 -1.07 35.98 28.09
C HIS A 445 -0.82 36.66 26.74
N ASP A 446 -1.73 36.50 25.78
CA ASP A 446 -1.63 37.11 24.44
C ASP A 446 -1.52 38.63 24.51
N PHE A 447 -2.29 39.25 25.41
CA PHE A 447 -2.20 40.70 25.66
C PHE A 447 -0.85 41.08 26.27
N LEU A 448 -0.41 40.37 27.30
CA LEU A 448 0.83 40.67 28.04
C LEU A 448 2.08 40.44 27.17
N LEU A 449 2.11 39.40 26.35
CA LEU A 449 3.18 39.14 25.38
C LEU A 449 3.34 40.30 24.39
N LYS A 450 2.22 40.84 23.87
CA LYS A 450 2.24 42.03 23.01
C LYS A 450 2.75 43.27 23.74
N GLU A 451 2.40 43.46 25.02
CA GLU A 451 2.92 44.57 25.82
C GLU A 451 4.43 44.44 26.13
N ILE A 452 4.94 43.22 26.31
CA ILE A 452 6.39 42.97 26.42
C ILE A 452 7.08 43.28 25.09
N GLY A 453 6.53 42.79 23.97
CA GLY A 453 7.09 43.01 22.63
C GLY A 453 7.22 44.49 22.25
N LYS A 454 6.30 45.36 22.70
CA LYS A 454 6.43 46.83 22.52
C LYS A 454 7.72 47.41 23.09
N LYS A 455 8.31 46.77 24.11
CA LYS A 455 9.55 47.22 24.78
C LYS A 455 10.78 46.44 24.32
N ASP A 456 10.61 45.32 23.63
CA ASP A 456 11.67 44.41 23.16
C ASP A 456 11.37 43.97 21.71
N PRO A 457 11.93 44.66 20.69
CA PRO A 457 11.65 44.36 19.28
C PRO A 457 12.09 42.96 18.83
N LYS A 458 13.11 42.37 19.47
CA LYS A 458 13.54 41.00 19.14
C LYS A 458 12.50 40.00 19.62
N PHE A 459 12.02 40.17 20.84
CA PHE A 459 10.94 39.34 21.39
C PHE A 459 9.61 39.54 20.66
N ALA A 460 9.31 40.77 20.22
CA ALA A 460 8.11 41.05 19.43
C ALA A 460 8.02 40.15 18.19
N LYS A 461 9.14 39.95 17.47
CA LYS A 461 9.20 39.07 16.30
C LYS A 461 8.92 37.60 16.68
N ILE A 462 9.50 37.13 17.79
CA ILE A 462 9.25 35.76 18.29
C ILE A 462 7.78 35.58 18.68
N VAL A 463 7.16 36.59 19.29
CA VAL A 463 5.73 36.57 19.66
C VAL A 463 4.83 36.56 18.42
N GLU A 464 5.17 37.30 17.36
CA GLU A 464 4.46 37.25 16.08
C GLU A 464 4.54 35.87 15.43
N GLU A 465 5.72 35.27 15.41
CA GLU A 465 5.93 33.90 14.93
C GLU A 465 5.13 32.90 15.80
N TYR A 466 5.23 32.97 17.13
CA TYR A 466 4.42 32.15 18.04
C TYR A 466 2.93 32.20 17.71
N PHE A 467 2.35 33.38 17.50
CA PHE A 467 0.93 33.49 17.18
C PHE A 467 0.55 32.87 15.83
N LYS A 468 1.47 32.88 14.86
CA LYS A 468 1.28 32.23 13.55
C LYS A 468 1.31 30.71 13.70
N GLU A 469 2.35 30.19 14.35
CA GLU A 469 2.64 28.76 14.49
C GLU A 469 1.65 28.06 15.43
N ARG A 470 1.14 28.78 16.42
CA ARG A 470 0.10 28.30 17.35
C ARG A 470 -1.15 27.76 16.66
N THR A 471 -1.50 28.23 15.46
CA THR A 471 -2.69 27.79 14.71
C THR A 471 -2.33 27.05 13.43
N ASP A 472 -1.12 26.51 13.36
CA ASP A 472 -0.61 25.75 12.22
C ASP A 472 -0.66 24.23 12.48
N SER A 473 -0.30 23.43 11.48
CA SER A 473 -0.31 21.96 11.56
C SER A 473 0.60 21.42 12.67
N SER A 474 0.22 20.27 13.28
CA SER A 474 1.02 19.56 14.29
C SER A 474 2.42 19.17 13.82
N TYR A 475 2.63 19.07 12.50
CA TYR A 475 3.91 18.74 11.91
C TYR A 475 4.93 19.86 11.93
N ASN A 476 4.48 21.10 12.10
CA ASN A 476 5.34 22.25 11.94
C ASN A 476 6.34 22.33 13.11
N GLU A 477 7.60 22.62 12.77
CA GLU A 477 8.69 22.63 13.72
C GLU A 477 9.14 24.07 13.97
N TRP A 478 8.61 24.70 15.01
CA TRP A 478 9.00 26.05 15.39
C TRP A 478 9.50 26.15 16.84
N PRO A 479 10.52 26.98 17.12
CA PRO A 479 11.55 27.42 16.17
C PRO A 479 12.42 26.23 15.74
N TYR A 480 12.88 26.18 14.49
CA TYR A 480 13.78 25.10 14.03
C TYR A 480 15.04 24.96 14.92
N ASP A 481 15.75 26.06 15.21
CA ASP A 481 16.91 26.06 16.11
C ASP A 481 16.50 26.35 17.58
N LYS A 482 16.79 25.41 18.49
CA LYS A 482 16.56 25.53 19.95
C LYS A 482 17.20 26.79 20.56
N LYS A 483 18.25 27.35 19.96
CA LYS A 483 18.89 28.62 20.41
C LYS A 483 17.99 29.85 20.25
N ASN A 484 17.00 29.78 19.36
CA ASN A 484 16.03 30.87 19.13
C ASN A 484 14.82 30.80 20.07
N LEU A 485 14.77 29.79 20.95
CA LEU A 485 13.69 29.60 21.91
C LEU A 485 13.81 30.57 23.10
N ASP A 486 12.78 31.39 23.33
CA ASP A 486 12.74 32.31 24.46
C ASP A 486 11.96 31.71 25.64
N LYS A 487 12.63 31.55 26.80
CA LYS A 487 12.05 30.93 28.01
C LYS A 487 10.80 31.63 28.53
N ARG A 488 10.59 32.92 28.22
CA ARG A 488 9.39 33.67 28.62
C ARG A 488 8.11 33.12 28.00
N LEU A 489 8.21 32.31 26.95
CA LEU A 489 7.07 31.69 26.26
C LEU A 489 6.66 30.33 26.83
N SER A 490 7.46 29.68 27.69
CA SER A 490 7.18 28.33 28.20
C SER A 490 5.77 28.20 28.81
N LEU A 491 5.42 29.07 29.77
CA LEU A 491 4.10 29.05 30.40
C LEU A 491 2.96 29.44 29.43
N PRO A 492 3.07 30.53 28.63
CA PRO A 492 2.06 30.85 27.61
C PRO A 492 1.80 29.75 26.58
N VAL A 493 2.87 29.11 26.07
CA VAL A 493 2.77 28.01 25.10
C VAL A 493 2.12 26.80 25.77
N SER A 494 2.49 26.46 27.00
CA SER A 494 1.86 25.37 27.77
C SER A 494 0.36 25.63 28.01
N ALA A 495 -0.02 26.84 28.40
CA ALA A 495 -1.41 27.22 28.63
C ALA A 495 -2.23 27.15 27.33
N ALA A 496 -1.69 27.66 26.22
CA ALA A 496 -2.32 27.55 24.91
C ALA A 496 -2.50 26.09 24.52
N PHE A 497 -1.45 25.28 24.52
CA PHE A 497 -1.56 23.85 24.19
C PHE A 497 -2.61 23.13 25.03
N ARG A 498 -2.62 23.32 26.36
CA ARG A 498 -3.60 22.70 27.26
C ARG A 498 -5.02 23.16 27.00
N GLN A 499 -5.24 24.41 26.58
CA GLN A 499 -6.54 24.88 26.09
C GLN A 499 -6.94 24.16 24.78
N GLY A 500 -5.97 23.81 23.94
CA GLY A 500 -6.15 23.12 22.68
C GLY A 500 -6.51 21.63 22.81
N LEU A 501 -6.22 21.00 23.95
CA LEU A 501 -6.52 19.59 24.23
C LEU A 501 -8.03 19.27 24.25
N HIS A 502 -8.88 20.30 24.32
CA HIS A 502 -10.33 20.14 24.34
C HIS A 502 -10.95 19.97 22.96
N TYR A 503 -10.20 20.21 21.89
CA TYR A 503 -10.63 20.02 20.51
C TYR A 503 -10.08 18.68 20.00
N ASP A 504 -10.81 17.96 19.16
CA ASP A 504 -10.33 16.76 18.45
C ASP A 504 -9.09 17.08 17.57
N SER A 505 -8.31 16.04 17.27
CA SER A 505 -6.98 16.07 16.63
C SER A 505 -6.93 16.82 15.29
N GLU A 506 -8.04 16.83 14.56
CA GLU A 506 -8.16 17.41 13.22
C GLU A 506 -8.41 18.91 13.23
N ASN A 507 -8.70 19.53 14.37
CA ASN A 507 -8.95 20.96 14.40
C ASN A 507 -7.67 21.74 14.10
N LYS A 508 -7.55 22.31 12.89
CA LYS A 508 -6.47 23.22 12.47
C LYS A 508 -6.30 24.46 13.37
N LYS A 509 -7.25 24.74 14.28
CA LYS A 509 -7.17 25.78 15.32
C LYS A 509 -6.89 25.24 16.72
N ALA A 510 -6.85 23.92 16.92
CA ALA A 510 -6.29 23.34 18.12
C ALA A 510 -4.80 23.70 18.13
N TYR A 511 -4.30 24.15 19.28
CA TYR A 511 -2.96 24.69 19.43
C TYR A 511 -1.84 23.63 19.29
N ALA A 512 -1.85 22.88 18.20
CA ALA A 512 -1.06 21.69 17.91
C ALA A 512 0.27 22.04 17.25
N GLY A 513 0.34 23.12 16.45
CA GLY A 513 1.59 23.59 15.82
C GLY A 513 2.69 24.06 16.80
N ILE A 514 2.43 24.02 18.11
CA ILE A 514 3.40 24.34 19.16
C ILE A 514 3.81 23.12 20.02
N ILE A 515 3.41 21.89 19.66
CA ILE A 515 3.77 20.67 20.40
C ILE A 515 5.30 20.47 20.41
N LYS A 516 5.93 20.50 19.23
CA LYS A 516 7.40 20.40 19.11
C LYS A 516 8.11 21.53 19.85
N THR A 517 7.52 22.73 19.87
CA THR A 517 8.03 23.86 20.66
C THR A 517 8.02 23.55 22.16
N LEU A 518 6.95 22.91 22.67
CA LEU A 518 6.87 22.45 24.07
C LEU A 518 7.97 21.44 24.39
N GLY A 519 8.18 20.45 23.51
CA GLY A 519 9.25 19.46 23.66
C GLY A 519 10.62 20.12 23.77
N LYS A 520 10.87 21.16 22.97
CA LYS A 520 12.13 21.93 23.01
C LYS A 520 12.36 22.69 24.32
N PHE A 521 11.31 23.10 25.04
CA PHE A 521 11.48 23.72 26.36
C PHE A 521 11.99 22.71 27.40
N ASP A 522 11.51 21.47 27.32
CA ASP A 522 11.90 20.35 28.20
C ASP A 522 11.90 20.72 29.70
N ASP A 523 10.86 21.43 30.13
CA ASP A 523 10.69 21.92 31.49
C ASP A 523 9.39 21.43 32.13
N GLN A 524 9.14 21.80 33.40
CA GLN A 524 7.95 21.35 34.13
C GLN A 524 6.63 21.74 33.43
N ASN A 525 6.58 22.87 32.71
CA ASN A 525 5.36 23.27 32.02
C ASN A 525 5.10 22.36 30.81
N ALA A 526 6.16 21.96 30.09
CA ALA A 526 6.07 20.97 29.03
C ALA A 526 5.63 19.60 29.58
N MET A 527 6.22 19.12 30.68
CA MET A 527 5.84 17.85 31.31
C MET A 527 4.38 17.84 31.78
N ASN A 528 3.92 18.92 32.41
CA ASN A 528 2.51 19.06 32.81
C ASN A 528 1.57 19.06 31.60
N SER A 529 1.96 19.72 30.51
CA SER A 529 1.23 19.72 29.24
C SER A 529 1.13 18.32 28.64
N PHE A 530 2.25 17.59 28.57
CA PHE A 530 2.27 16.23 28.01
C PHE A 530 1.46 15.26 28.86
N ARG A 531 1.56 15.32 30.19
CA ARG A 531 0.70 14.52 31.08
C ARG A 531 -0.79 14.81 30.86
N ASP A 532 -1.15 16.09 30.73
CA ASP A 532 -2.52 16.49 30.38
C ASP A 532 -2.97 15.96 29.02
N ALA A 533 -2.08 15.95 28.01
CA ALA A 533 -2.37 15.42 26.69
C ALA A 533 -2.61 13.91 26.74
N ILE A 534 -1.74 13.16 27.43
CA ILE A 534 -1.95 11.74 27.69
C ILE A 534 -3.29 11.53 28.38
N ALA A 535 -3.68 12.33 29.36
CA ALA A 535 -4.95 12.13 30.06
C ALA A 535 -6.20 12.49 29.23
N LYS A 536 -6.12 13.52 28.36
CA LYS A 536 -7.32 14.13 27.74
C LYS A 536 -7.57 13.72 26.29
N LEU A 537 -6.53 13.44 25.51
CA LEU A 537 -6.68 13.13 24.09
C LEU A 537 -7.26 11.73 23.88
N LYS A 538 -7.91 11.47 22.75
CA LYS A 538 -8.28 10.11 22.34
C LYS A 538 -7.03 9.35 21.86
N GLN A 539 -7.07 8.02 21.81
CA GLN A 539 -5.90 7.20 21.46
C GLN A 539 -5.45 7.36 19.99
N ASP A 540 -6.40 7.72 19.13
CA ASP A 540 -6.29 8.00 17.70
C ASP A 540 -6.01 9.48 17.39
N ASP A 541 -5.79 10.28 18.43
CA ASP A 541 -5.39 11.65 18.28
C ASP A 541 -3.92 11.75 17.86
N LYS A 542 -3.68 12.25 16.65
CA LYS A 542 -2.33 12.39 16.08
C LYS A 542 -1.36 13.21 16.92
N ARG A 543 -1.86 14.13 17.74
CA ARG A 543 -0.99 14.90 18.65
C ARG A 543 -0.32 14.01 19.67
N LEU A 544 -0.88 12.84 19.98
CA LEU A 544 -0.21 11.86 20.84
C LEU A 544 1.08 11.35 20.21
N GLU A 545 1.16 11.18 18.89
CA GLU A 545 2.39 10.77 18.20
C GLU A 545 3.54 11.71 18.56
N GLU A 546 3.33 13.00 18.30
CA GLU A 546 4.29 14.07 18.52
C GLU A 546 4.62 14.27 20.01
N VAL A 547 3.62 14.08 20.90
CA VAL A 547 3.84 14.10 22.35
C VAL A 547 4.72 12.92 22.79
N ILE A 548 4.48 11.72 22.27
CA ILE A 548 5.31 10.55 22.57
C ILE A 548 6.73 10.75 22.04
N GLU A 549 6.91 11.29 20.83
CA GLU A 549 8.24 11.64 20.31
C GLU A 549 8.98 12.63 21.20
N CYS A 550 8.32 13.73 21.59
CA CYS A 550 8.90 14.72 22.50
C CYS A 550 9.29 14.11 23.87
N LEU A 551 8.52 13.13 24.37
CA LEU A 551 8.84 12.44 25.62
C LEU A 551 10.01 11.46 25.48
N LEU A 552 10.19 10.84 24.31
CA LEU A 552 11.32 9.95 24.03
C LEU A 552 12.64 10.73 23.89
N ASP A 553 12.59 11.93 23.32
CA ASP A 553 13.75 12.82 23.16
C ASP A 553 14.06 13.67 24.40
N SER A 554 13.22 13.61 25.43
CA SER A 554 13.33 14.44 26.64
C SER A 554 14.45 13.94 27.57
N GLU A 555 15.23 14.89 28.11
CA GLU A 555 16.22 14.61 29.17
C GLU A 555 15.62 14.81 30.58
N HIS A 556 14.33 15.17 30.68
CA HIS A 556 13.67 15.49 31.94
C HIS A 556 13.27 14.23 32.74
N ASP A 557 13.56 14.20 34.04
CA ASP A 557 13.33 13.03 34.91
C ASP A 557 11.87 12.52 34.93
N GLU A 558 10.88 13.40 34.70
CA GLU A 558 9.46 13.03 34.64
C GLU A 558 9.03 12.33 33.34
N ALA A 559 9.78 12.46 32.24
CA ALA A 559 9.34 11.98 30.92
C ALA A 559 9.05 10.48 30.92
N GLN A 560 9.90 9.69 31.58
CA GLN A 560 9.72 8.24 31.71
C GLN A 560 8.44 7.87 32.49
N SER A 561 8.09 8.65 33.51
CA SER A 561 6.83 8.46 34.25
C SER A 561 5.63 8.73 33.36
N ILE A 562 5.67 9.76 32.52
CA ILE A 562 4.58 10.10 31.60
C ILE A 562 4.45 9.04 30.50
N LEU A 563 5.57 8.53 29.96
CA LEU A 563 5.56 7.38 29.03
C LEU A 563 4.94 6.12 29.67
N THR A 564 5.14 5.93 30.97
CA THR A 564 4.50 4.84 31.72
C THR A 564 2.99 5.05 31.81
N GLU A 565 2.53 6.27 32.09
CA GLU A 565 1.09 6.62 32.08
C GLU A 565 0.48 6.39 30.69
N ALA A 566 1.17 6.78 29.62
CA ALA A 566 0.75 6.55 28.24
C ALA A 566 0.64 5.05 27.90
N SER A 567 1.59 4.24 28.38
CA SER A 567 1.57 2.78 28.22
C SER A 567 0.38 2.12 28.93
N TRP A 568 0.01 2.61 30.12
CA TRP A 568 -1.16 2.10 30.84
C TRP A 568 -2.48 2.52 30.18
N LYS A 569 -2.55 3.75 29.64
CA LYS A 569 -3.72 4.23 28.89
C LYS A 569 -4.03 3.36 27.67
N PHE A 570 -3.02 2.81 27.00
CA PHE A 570 -3.22 1.83 25.93
C PHE A 570 -4.10 0.66 26.41
N PHE A 571 -3.79 0.09 27.59
CA PHE A 571 -4.57 -1.02 28.16
C PHE A 571 -5.96 -0.60 28.63
N GLU A 572 -6.11 0.58 29.24
CA GLU A 572 -7.42 1.10 29.64
C GLU A 572 -8.37 1.22 28.44
N THR A 573 -7.83 1.68 27.31
CA THR A 573 -8.61 1.84 26.09
C THR A 573 -8.97 0.50 25.48
N MET A 574 -8.04 -0.46 25.49
CA MET A 574 -8.29 -1.82 24.99
C MET A 574 -9.28 -2.59 25.86
N ASP A 575 -9.20 -2.49 27.19
CA ASP A 575 -10.18 -3.06 28.11
C ASP A 575 -11.58 -2.50 27.83
N SER A 576 -11.68 -1.17 27.66
CA SER A 576 -12.93 -0.50 27.30
C SER A 576 -13.48 -0.95 25.93
N ALA A 577 -12.61 -1.15 24.94
CA ALA A 577 -13.01 -1.61 23.61
C ALA A 577 -13.47 -3.08 23.60
N LEU A 578 -12.81 -3.95 24.37
CA LEU A 578 -13.21 -5.35 24.51
C LEU A 578 -14.58 -5.50 25.22
N GLU A 579 -14.86 -4.64 26.21
CA GLU A 579 -16.19 -4.57 26.83
C GLU A 579 -17.28 -4.13 25.84
N LYS A 580 -16.95 -3.23 24.90
CA LYS A 580 -17.86 -2.75 23.85
C LYS A 580 -18.06 -3.77 22.72
N LYS A 581 -17.01 -4.49 22.29
CA LYS A 581 -17.11 -5.53 21.23
C LYS A 581 -18.10 -6.65 21.59
N LYS A 582 -18.24 -7.00 22.86
CA LYS A 582 -19.30 -7.93 23.33
C LYS A 582 -20.74 -7.42 23.12
N LYS A 583 -20.93 -6.16 22.69
CA LYS A 583 -22.24 -5.52 22.48
C LYS A 583 -22.49 -5.07 21.03
N VAL A 584 -21.49 -5.13 20.16
CA VAL A 584 -21.54 -4.55 18.80
C VAL A 584 -20.71 -5.48 17.91
N GLU A 585 -21.36 -6.46 17.28
CA GLU A 585 -20.69 -7.38 16.34
C GLU A 585 -20.86 -6.95 14.87
N ASP A 586 -21.71 -5.98 14.53
CA ASP A 586 -22.14 -5.83 13.12
C ASP A 586 -21.72 -4.53 12.39
N GLU A 587 -21.19 -3.46 13.01
CA GLU A 587 -21.02 -2.17 12.29
C GLU A 587 -19.80 -1.30 12.70
N GLY A 588 -18.67 -1.87 13.16
CA GLY A 588 -17.51 -1.07 13.63
C GLY A 588 -16.15 -1.49 13.09
N PRO A 589 -15.15 -0.57 13.05
CA PRO A 589 -13.76 -0.94 12.73
C PRO A 589 -13.32 -2.05 13.68
N ASN A 590 -12.79 -3.13 13.12
CA ASN A 590 -12.36 -4.26 13.92
C ASN A 590 -11.30 -3.81 14.95
N LEU A 591 -11.24 -4.48 16.11
CA LEU A 591 -10.28 -4.16 17.19
C LEU A 591 -8.82 -4.07 16.70
N ASN A 592 -8.45 -4.77 15.62
CA ASN A 592 -7.12 -4.63 15.05
C ASN A 592 -6.94 -3.23 14.47
N ASN A 593 -7.83 -2.76 13.58
CA ASN A 593 -7.74 -1.45 12.95
C ASN A 593 -7.58 -0.31 13.99
N ILE A 594 -8.39 -0.33 15.07
CA ILE A 594 -8.36 0.68 16.14
C ILE A 594 -6.96 0.82 16.78
N PHE A 595 -6.22 -0.27 16.93
CA PHE A 595 -4.95 -0.26 17.66
C PHE A 595 -3.71 -0.41 16.78
N THR A 596 -3.80 -1.06 15.62
CA THR A 596 -2.67 -1.26 14.71
C THR A 596 -2.52 -0.13 13.69
N VAL A 597 -3.61 0.59 13.37
CA VAL A 597 -3.59 1.73 12.43
C VAL A 597 -3.74 3.06 13.17
N PHE A 598 -4.54 3.09 14.24
CA PHE A 598 -4.98 4.33 14.89
C PHE A 598 -4.53 4.49 16.36
N SER A 599 -3.51 3.80 16.86
CA SER A 599 -3.02 4.02 18.24
C SER A 599 -1.58 4.50 18.29
N TYR A 600 -1.40 5.80 18.57
CA TYR A 600 -0.08 6.40 18.77
C TYR A 600 0.55 6.03 20.13
N LEU A 601 -0.17 5.28 20.98
CA LEU A 601 0.31 4.83 22.29
C LEU A 601 1.14 3.53 22.22
N GLN A 602 1.10 2.80 21.10
CA GLN A 602 1.85 1.54 20.96
C GLN A 602 3.37 1.75 21.02
N ARG A 603 3.87 2.85 20.45
CA ARG A 603 5.29 3.23 20.53
C ARG A 603 5.72 3.46 21.98
N ALA A 604 4.88 4.12 22.79
CA ALA A 604 5.15 4.33 24.21
C ALA A 604 5.27 2.98 24.96
N LEU A 605 4.37 2.03 24.68
CA LEU A 605 4.44 0.68 25.27
C LEU A 605 5.74 -0.04 24.87
N ASN A 606 6.11 -0.03 23.59
CA ASN A 606 7.33 -0.66 23.10
C ASN A 606 8.58 -0.12 23.81
N GLU A 607 8.74 1.20 23.82
CA GLU A 607 9.88 1.87 24.44
C GLU A 607 9.92 1.65 25.95
N ARG A 608 8.75 1.67 26.60
CA ARG A 608 8.67 1.43 28.04
C ARG A 608 9.05 0.01 28.42
N LEU A 609 8.72 -0.98 27.58
CA LEU A 609 9.11 -2.37 27.80
C LEU A 609 10.63 -2.58 27.69
N ILE A 610 11.31 -1.88 26.78
CA ILE A 610 12.76 -2.01 26.54
C ILE A 610 13.60 -1.70 27.79
N VAL A 611 13.15 -0.76 28.64
CA VAL A 611 13.80 -0.41 29.92
C VAL A 611 14.03 -1.65 30.78
N GLY A 612 13.04 -2.53 30.86
CA GLY A 612 13.11 -3.81 31.56
C GLY A 612 13.38 -3.72 33.07
N ASP A 613 12.71 -2.79 33.74
CA ASP A 613 12.61 -2.69 35.20
C ASP A 613 11.30 -3.35 35.71
N GLU A 614 10.98 -3.20 37.01
CA GLU A 614 9.79 -3.83 37.61
C GLU A 614 8.48 -3.40 36.94
N GLU A 615 8.37 -2.14 36.52
CA GLU A 615 7.18 -1.60 35.89
C GLU A 615 7.03 -2.13 34.45
N ALA A 616 8.13 -2.26 33.70
CA ALA A 616 8.12 -3.02 32.44
C ALA A 616 7.65 -4.46 32.66
N GLY A 617 7.99 -5.08 33.80
CA GLY A 617 7.49 -6.39 34.19
C GLY A 617 5.97 -6.43 34.36
N LYS A 618 5.36 -5.41 34.95
CA LYS A 618 3.90 -5.31 35.08
C LYS A 618 3.21 -5.13 33.72
N LEU A 619 3.76 -4.27 32.86
CA LEU A 619 3.26 -4.07 31.51
C LEU A 619 3.35 -5.36 30.68
N ALA A 620 4.48 -6.06 30.75
CA ALA A 620 4.68 -7.33 30.07
C ALA A 620 3.65 -8.38 30.52
N ASN A 621 3.43 -8.53 31.83
CA ASN A 621 2.40 -9.43 32.34
C ASN A 621 1.00 -9.04 31.86
N LYS A 622 0.70 -7.74 31.78
CA LYS A 622 -0.58 -7.24 31.26
C LYS A 622 -0.75 -7.60 29.77
N VAL A 623 0.26 -7.41 28.90
CA VAL A 623 0.24 -7.87 27.50
C VAL A 623 -0.15 -9.36 27.42
N LEU A 624 0.50 -10.19 28.22
CA LEU A 624 0.32 -11.65 28.21
C LEU A 624 -1.05 -12.12 28.76
N THR A 625 -1.87 -11.22 29.33
CA THR A 625 -3.26 -11.54 29.68
C THR A 625 -4.20 -11.61 28.48
N TYR A 626 -3.89 -10.95 27.36
CA TYR A 626 -4.76 -10.82 26.18
C TYR A 626 -4.53 -11.89 25.12
N ARG A 627 -4.70 -13.15 25.53
CA ARG A 627 -4.30 -14.33 24.74
C ARG A 627 -4.95 -14.43 23.35
N ASN A 628 -6.13 -13.84 23.15
CA ASN A 628 -6.90 -13.95 21.90
C ASN A 628 -6.78 -12.70 21.01
N GLN A 629 -5.97 -11.71 21.40
CA GLN A 629 -5.87 -10.40 20.73
C GLN A 629 -4.42 -10.01 20.42
N LEU A 630 -3.55 -11.01 20.24
CA LEU A 630 -2.11 -10.79 20.19
C LEU A 630 -1.62 -9.98 18.98
N SER A 631 -2.36 -10.02 17.87
CA SER A 631 -2.07 -9.23 16.67
C SER A 631 -2.01 -7.73 16.96
N ILE A 632 -2.77 -7.26 17.95
CA ILE A 632 -2.82 -5.84 18.36
C ILE A 632 -1.47 -5.32 18.86
N PHE A 633 -0.68 -6.17 19.50
CA PHE A 633 0.52 -5.73 20.22
C PHE A 633 1.76 -5.60 19.34
N GLY A 634 1.73 -6.09 18.10
CA GLY A 634 2.90 -6.09 17.21
C GLY A 634 4.13 -6.71 17.90
N ILE A 635 5.23 -5.97 17.95
CA ILE A 635 6.50 -6.39 18.58
C ILE A 635 6.50 -6.35 20.12
N ALA A 636 5.52 -5.67 20.75
CA ALA A 636 5.45 -5.57 22.22
C ALA A 636 5.31 -6.95 22.90
N LEU A 637 4.72 -7.92 22.19
CA LEU A 637 4.62 -9.30 22.64
C LEU A 637 6.01 -9.94 22.80
N GLY A 638 6.88 -9.79 21.81
CA GLY A 638 8.26 -10.28 21.84
C GLY A 638 9.06 -9.62 22.96
N TYR A 639 8.92 -8.30 23.15
CA TYR A 639 9.54 -7.61 24.29
C TYR A 639 9.00 -8.12 25.63
N SER A 640 7.72 -8.45 25.73
CA SER A 640 7.13 -9.03 26.94
C SER A 640 7.73 -10.40 27.27
N PHE A 641 8.04 -11.23 26.26
CA PHE A 641 8.79 -12.48 26.45
C PHE A 641 10.21 -12.22 26.93
N ALA A 642 10.92 -11.26 26.32
CA ALA A 642 12.27 -10.89 26.71
C ALA A 642 12.35 -10.38 28.16
N ILE A 643 11.37 -9.57 28.59
CA ILE A 643 11.26 -9.08 29.96
C ILE A 643 10.92 -10.19 30.94
N SER A 644 10.01 -11.11 30.57
CA SER A 644 9.72 -12.29 31.39
C SER A 644 10.97 -13.11 31.66
N ALA A 645 11.84 -13.28 30.66
CA ALA A 645 13.13 -13.94 30.82
C ALA A 645 14.12 -13.14 31.68
N LYS A 646 14.21 -11.81 31.47
CA LYS A 646 15.09 -10.92 32.25
C LYS A 646 14.75 -10.91 33.74
N LEU A 647 13.46 -10.91 34.06
CA LEU A 647 12.95 -10.83 35.44
C LEU A 647 12.64 -12.21 36.06
N GLY A 648 12.67 -13.29 35.27
CA GLY A 648 12.50 -14.66 35.76
C GLY A 648 11.06 -15.08 36.02
N PHE A 649 10.08 -14.57 35.26
CA PHE A 649 8.65 -14.90 35.41
C PHE A 649 8.31 -16.29 34.84
N GLN A 650 8.44 -17.31 35.67
CA GLN A 650 8.19 -18.72 35.31
C GLN A 650 6.72 -19.00 34.97
N GLU A 651 5.79 -18.23 35.52
CA GLU A 651 4.35 -18.32 35.23
C GLU A 651 4.00 -18.09 33.75
N ASN A 652 4.87 -17.40 33.00
CA ASN A 652 4.66 -17.10 31.58
C ASN A 652 5.23 -18.19 30.64
N LEU A 653 5.97 -19.16 31.18
CA LEU A 653 6.73 -20.15 30.41
C LEU A 653 5.86 -21.06 29.54
N GLU A 654 4.76 -21.60 30.08
CA GLU A 654 3.83 -22.43 29.30
C GLU A 654 3.24 -21.67 28.11
N TYR A 655 2.98 -20.38 28.30
CA TYR A 655 2.41 -19.53 27.27
C TYR A 655 3.41 -19.23 26.16
N ILE A 656 4.66 -18.91 26.52
CA ILE A 656 5.76 -18.73 25.55
C ILE A 656 5.92 -19.98 24.68
N ARG A 657 5.87 -21.18 25.28
CA ARG A 657 5.95 -22.45 24.54
C ARG A 657 4.78 -22.61 23.56
N ALA A 658 3.55 -22.41 24.04
CA ALA A 658 2.37 -22.52 23.19
C ALA A 658 2.41 -21.56 21.99
N TYR A 659 2.90 -20.33 22.19
CA TYR A 659 3.06 -19.36 21.10
C TYR A 659 4.10 -19.82 20.07
N LEU A 660 5.24 -20.34 20.51
CA LEU A 660 6.26 -20.91 19.61
C LEU A 660 5.71 -22.12 18.83
N GLU A 661 4.92 -22.98 19.47
CA GLU A 661 4.27 -24.11 18.80
C GLU A 661 3.26 -23.65 17.73
N MET A 662 2.49 -22.59 18.00
CA MET A 662 1.59 -21.98 17.01
C MET A 662 2.34 -21.43 15.79
N GLY A 663 3.57 -20.92 15.97
CA GLY A 663 4.42 -20.48 14.87
C GLY A 663 4.66 -21.56 13.82
N SER A 664 4.80 -22.82 14.24
CA SER A 664 4.96 -23.96 13.31
C SER A 664 3.70 -24.34 12.52
N GLN A 665 2.56 -23.71 12.82
CA GLN A 665 1.25 -23.99 12.21
C GLN A 665 0.76 -22.85 11.30
N ILE A 666 1.58 -21.82 11.07
CA ILE A 666 1.25 -20.70 10.19
C ILE A 666 1.03 -21.25 8.77
N LYS A 667 -0.11 -20.91 8.16
CA LYS A 667 -0.47 -21.34 6.80
C LYS A 667 0.22 -20.46 5.75
N ASP A 668 0.62 -21.07 4.65
CA ASP A 668 1.12 -20.33 3.48
C ASP A 668 -0.02 -19.69 2.66
N ARG A 669 0.30 -18.59 1.98
CA ARG A 669 -0.53 -17.93 0.96
C ARG A 669 0.05 -18.13 -0.45
N GLY A 670 0.96 -19.09 -0.63
CA GLY A 670 1.72 -19.32 -1.85
C GLY A 670 3.22 -19.58 -1.64
N SER A 671 3.94 -19.89 -2.73
CA SER A 671 5.37 -20.26 -2.73
C SER A 671 6.31 -19.16 -2.21
N ASN A 672 5.93 -17.89 -2.36
CA ASN A 672 6.67 -16.72 -1.90
C ASN A 672 6.21 -16.20 -0.51
N SER A 673 5.49 -17.03 0.26
CA SER A 673 5.06 -16.62 1.61
C SER A 673 6.26 -16.49 2.56
N TYR A 674 6.24 -15.47 3.40
CA TYR A 674 7.21 -15.20 4.46
C TYR A 674 6.49 -14.72 5.73
N LEU A 675 7.20 -14.72 6.86
CA LEU A 675 6.69 -14.20 8.13
C LEU A 675 6.79 -12.67 8.20
N GLU A 676 5.76 -12.04 8.76
CA GLU A 676 5.78 -10.60 9.03
C GLU A 676 6.82 -10.26 10.12
N PHE A 677 7.31 -9.01 10.12
CA PHE A 677 8.37 -8.57 11.03
C PHE A 677 8.02 -8.78 12.52
N ASN A 678 6.79 -8.45 12.92
CA ASN A 678 6.29 -8.68 14.28
C ASN A 678 6.37 -10.16 14.67
N GLN A 679 6.02 -11.09 13.78
CA GLN A 679 6.10 -12.52 14.01
C GLN A 679 7.56 -12.97 14.20
N LEU A 680 8.47 -12.49 13.34
CA LEU A 680 9.91 -12.77 13.43
C LEU A 680 10.50 -12.34 14.78
N VAL A 681 10.20 -11.11 15.21
CA VAL A 681 10.64 -10.59 16.52
C VAL A 681 10.04 -11.40 17.67
N ASN A 682 8.73 -11.65 17.64
CA ASN A 682 8.01 -12.32 18.72
C ASN A 682 8.47 -13.77 18.91
N LEU A 683 8.62 -14.53 17.82
CA LEU A 683 9.11 -15.91 17.86
C LEU A 683 10.58 -15.96 18.29
N SER A 684 11.42 -15.03 17.81
CA SER A 684 12.83 -14.97 18.20
C SER A 684 13.02 -14.66 19.69
N GLU A 685 12.35 -13.63 20.21
CA GLU A 685 12.42 -13.31 21.64
C GLU A 685 11.77 -14.39 22.49
N GLY A 686 10.70 -15.05 22.02
CA GLY A 686 10.10 -16.21 22.67
C GLY A 686 11.08 -17.39 22.80
N ALA A 687 11.79 -17.73 21.72
CA ALA A 687 12.76 -18.83 21.71
C ALA A 687 13.95 -18.55 22.67
N MET A 688 14.44 -17.31 22.67
CA MET A 688 15.45 -16.87 23.63
C MET A 688 14.93 -16.85 25.06
N ALA A 689 13.66 -16.45 25.28
CA ALA A 689 13.06 -16.40 26.60
C ALA A 689 12.87 -17.79 27.21
N TRP A 690 12.38 -18.76 26.41
CA TRP A 690 12.28 -20.16 26.86
C TRP A 690 13.66 -20.70 27.24
N THR A 691 14.69 -20.42 26.43
CA THR A 691 16.07 -20.80 26.73
C THR A 691 16.56 -20.29 28.09
N VAL A 692 16.25 -19.05 28.45
CA VAL A 692 16.65 -18.46 29.73
C VAL A 692 15.84 -19.01 30.91
N LEU A 693 14.52 -19.17 30.74
CA LEU A 693 13.60 -19.57 31.80
C LEU A 693 13.69 -21.08 32.13
N ASP A 694 13.84 -21.94 31.12
CA ASP A 694 14.01 -23.38 31.29
C ASP A 694 14.89 -23.97 30.17
N PRO A 695 16.22 -23.91 30.33
CA PRO A 695 17.18 -24.36 29.32
C PRO A 695 17.03 -25.84 28.94
N VAL A 696 16.61 -26.70 29.88
CA VAL A 696 16.61 -28.15 29.69
C VAL A 696 15.49 -28.56 28.73
N SER A 697 14.27 -28.06 28.95
CA SER A 697 13.16 -28.34 28.04
C SER A 697 13.30 -27.55 26.73
N ALA A 698 13.83 -26.33 26.76
CA ALA A 698 14.07 -25.52 25.56
C ALA A 698 14.96 -26.23 24.56
N LYS A 699 16.02 -26.92 25.03
CA LYS A 699 16.93 -27.66 24.16
C LYS A 699 16.22 -28.73 23.32
N ILE A 700 15.29 -29.47 23.92
CA ILE A 700 14.55 -30.53 23.23
C ILE A 700 13.46 -29.90 22.37
N GLY A 701 12.64 -29.02 22.95
CA GLY A 701 11.49 -28.43 22.28
C GLY A 701 11.86 -27.54 21.10
N LEU A 702 12.88 -26.69 21.21
CA LEU A 702 13.33 -25.84 20.11
C LEU A 702 13.93 -26.67 18.96
N LYS A 703 14.61 -27.77 19.25
CA LYS A 703 15.10 -28.68 18.20
C LYS A 703 13.94 -29.37 17.49
N GLU A 704 12.91 -29.80 18.22
CA GLU A 704 11.70 -30.38 17.62
C GLU A 704 10.95 -29.37 16.74
N LEU A 705 10.82 -28.11 17.19
CA LEU A 705 10.21 -27.04 16.40
C LEU A 705 11.04 -26.68 15.17
N PHE A 706 12.37 -26.64 15.30
CA PHE A 706 13.29 -26.43 14.20
C PHE A 706 13.16 -27.53 13.13
N ASP A 707 13.11 -28.80 13.53
CA ASP A 707 12.98 -29.94 12.61
C ASP A 707 11.59 -30.00 11.95
N LYS A 708 10.56 -29.42 12.58
CA LYS A 708 9.23 -29.21 11.99
C LYS A 708 9.25 -28.06 10.97
N ALA A 709 9.89 -26.95 11.30
CA ALA A 709 10.02 -25.78 10.40
C ALA A 709 10.69 -26.15 9.08
N GLU A 710 11.74 -26.98 9.12
CA GLU A 710 12.43 -27.47 7.92
C GLU A 710 11.51 -28.20 6.92
N LYS A 711 10.41 -28.80 7.42
CA LYS A 711 9.46 -29.59 6.62
C LYS A 711 8.25 -28.78 6.16
N HIS A 712 8.25 -27.48 6.39
CA HIS A 712 7.16 -26.60 5.98
C HIS A 712 7.01 -26.55 4.45
N SER A 713 5.78 -26.45 3.95
CA SER A 713 5.45 -26.45 2.51
C SER A 713 6.02 -25.23 1.78
N SER A 714 5.95 -24.06 2.42
CA SER A 714 6.52 -22.81 1.93
C SER A 714 7.99 -22.67 2.37
N PRO A 715 8.94 -22.57 1.42
CA PRO A 715 10.36 -22.40 1.73
C PRO A 715 10.69 -21.10 2.50
N GLY A 716 9.99 -19.99 2.21
CA GLY A 716 10.20 -18.72 2.90
C GLY A 716 9.82 -18.78 4.38
N ILE A 717 8.61 -19.26 4.68
CA ILE A 717 8.18 -19.51 6.06
C ILE A 717 9.12 -20.51 6.77
N ALA A 718 9.59 -21.55 6.07
CA ALA A 718 10.49 -22.55 6.64
C ALA A 718 11.76 -21.92 7.22
N ILE A 719 12.46 -21.11 6.40
CA ILE A 719 13.72 -20.50 6.82
C ILE A 719 13.52 -19.36 7.83
N ASP A 720 12.40 -18.63 7.77
CA ASP A 720 12.03 -17.63 8.77
C ASP A 720 11.85 -18.27 10.16
N LEU A 721 11.09 -19.36 10.23
CA LEU A 721 10.88 -20.13 11.47
C LEU A 721 12.21 -20.73 11.98
N GLN A 722 13.02 -21.30 11.08
CA GLN A 722 14.34 -21.80 11.44
C GLN A 722 15.23 -20.69 12.04
N ALA A 723 15.23 -19.49 11.48
CA ALA A 723 15.97 -18.35 12.01
C ALA A 723 15.50 -17.93 13.42
N CYS A 724 14.18 -17.92 13.64
CA CYS A 724 13.60 -17.61 14.94
C CYS A 724 14.01 -18.64 16.02
N TYR A 725 13.89 -19.94 15.73
CA TYR A 725 14.27 -20.98 16.68
C TYR A 725 15.78 -21.10 16.86
N LEU A 726 16.56 -20.81 15.80
CA LEU A 726 18.02 -20.73 15.86
C LEU A 726 18.49 -19.70 16.89
N ALA A 727 17.76 -18.59 17.09
CA ALA A 727 18.11 -17.61 18.12
C ALA A 727 18.20 -18.24 19.52
N GLY A 728 17.25 -19.10 19.91
CA GLY A 728 17.31 -19.84 21.17
C GLY A 728 18.39 -20.93 21.17
N LEU A 729 18.56 -21.65 20.06
CA LEU A 729 19.55 -22.72 19.93
C LEU A 729 21.00 -22.19 20.00
N LEU A 730 21.29 -21.02 19.42
CA LEU A 730 22.58 -20.34 19.52
C LEU A 730 22.88 -19.90 20.96
N LEU A 731 21.87 -19.52 21.74
CA LEU A 731 22.06 -19.23 23.17
C LEU A 731 22.38 -20.50 23.99
N LEU A 732 21.72 -21.63 23.68
CA LEU A 732 21.93 -22.90 24.38
C LEU A 732 23.25 -23.58 24.01
N GLU A 733 23.60 -23.58 22.73
CA GLU A 733 24.72 -24.34 22.15
C GLU A 733 25.57 -23.45 21.23
N PRO A 734 26.22 -22.39 21.75
CA PRO A 734 26.87 -21.35 20.93
C PRO A 734 28.06 -21.84 20.09
N ASN A 735 28.58 -23.04 20.36
CA ASN A 735 29.72 -23.61 19.65
C ASN A 735 29.33 -24.80 18.76
N ARG A 736 28.04 -25.11 18.62
CA ARG A 736 27.60 -26.25 17.79
C ARG A 736 27.71 -25.89 16.32
N GLU A 737 28.51 -26.66 15.59
CA GLU A 737 28.85 -26.41 14.19
C GLU A 737 27.61 -26.24 13.30
N GLU A 738 26.60 -27.08 13.47
CA GLU A 738 25.32 -27.00 12.75
C GLU A 738 24.66 -25.61 12.87
N TRP A 739 24.62 -25.05 14.09
CA TRP A 739 24.01 -23.74 14.37
C TRP A 739 24.85 -22.60 13.86
N ILE A 740 26.18 -22.70 13.96
CA ILE A 740 27.10 -21.68 13.43
C ILE A 740 27.03 -21.63 11.90
N GLN A 741 26.98 -22.78 11.22
CA GLN A 741 26.87 -22.81 9.76
C GLN A 741 25.55 -22.22 9.28
N LEU A 742 24.43 -22.52 9.95
CA LEU A 742 23.16 -21.88 9.64
C LEU A 742 23.17 -20.38 9.98
N GLY A 743 23.84 -19.98 11.06
CA GLY A 743 24.07 -18.59 11.40
C GLY A 743 24.85 -17.84 10.31
N HIS A 744 25.86 -18.48 9.70
CA HIS A 744 26.57 -17.89 8.55
C HIS A 744 25.66 -17.73 7.33
N ARG A 745 24.75 -18.67 7.08
CA ARG A 745 23.77 -18.61 5.98
C ARG A 745 22.75 -17.50 6.18
N ILE A 746 22.14 -17.42 7.37
CA ILE A 746 21.11 -16.41 7.67
C ILE A 746 21.72 -15.02 7.73
N LEU A 747 22.77 -14.83 8.53
CA LEU A 747 23.39 -13.50 8.71
C LEU A 747 24.22 -13.07 7.49
N GLY A 748 24.67 -14.02 6.68
CA GLY A 748 25.37 -13.73 5.43
C GLY A 748 24.44 -13.36 4.28
N ASN A 749 23.12 -13.53 4.43
CA ASN A 749 22.16 -13.05 3.46
C ASN A 749 22.13 -11.50 3.48
N ARG A 750 22.41 -10.90 2.32
CA ARG A 750 22.52 -9.45 2.12
C ARG A 750 21.35 -8.87 1.33
N GLY A 751 20.17 -9.48 1.42
CA GLY A 751 18.96 -9.07 0.72
C GLY A 751 17.97 -8.33 1.63
N GLU A 752 18.45 -7.74 2.73
CA GLU A 752 17.62 -6.99 3.70
C GLU A 752 16.50 -7.81 4.36
N GLU A 753 16.70 -9.13 4.44
CA GLU A 753 15.75 -10.07 5.06
C GLU A 753 15.69 -9.88 6.58
N TYR A 754 14.49 -9.65 7.13
CA TYR A 754 14.31 -9.33 8.55
C TYR A 754 14.54 -10.49 9.52
N ARG A 755 14.58 -11.73 9.02
CA ARG A 755 14.83 -12.94 9.83
C ARG A 755 16.17 -12.93 10.57
N VAL A 756 17.08 -12.04 10.19
CA VAL A 756 18.37 -11.86 10.86
C VAL A 756 18.24 -11.31 12.29
N TYR A 757 17.12 -10.66 12.64
CA TYR A 757 16.90 -10.04 13.95
C TYR A 757 17.26 -10.97 15.13
N GLY A 758 16.64 -12.15 15.19
CA GLY A 758 16.80 -13.10 16.28
C GLY A 758 18.25 -13.63 16.40
N PRO A 759 18.82 -14.16 15.31
CA PRO A 759 20.22 -14.60 15.29
C PRO A 759 21.23 -13.49 15.66
N ILE A 760 21.05 -12.24 15.22
CA ILE A 760 21.90 -11.10 15.62
C ILE A 760 21.86 -10.94 17.15
N ARG A 761 20.65 -10.86 17.73
CA ARG A 761 20.46 -10.72 19.18
C ARG A 761 21.10 -11.85 19.97
N ALA A 762 20.95 -13.09 19.50
CA ALA A 762 21.53 -14.27 20.12
C ALA A 762 23.06 -14.25 20.09
N VAL A 763 23.66 -13.84 18.96
CA VAL A 763 25.11 -13.68 18.79
C VAL A 763 25.71 -12.73 19.84
N GLY A 764 25.06 -11.59 20.11
CA GLY A 764 25.51 -10.64 21.11
C GLY A 764 25.41 -11.16 22.53
N LYS A 765 24.23 -11.71 22.87
CA LYS A 765 23.96 -12.30 24.20
C LYS A 765 24.90 -13.48 24.52
N ALA A 766 25.20 -14.34 23.55
CA ALA A 766 26.10 -15.49 23.71
C ALA A 766 27.58 -15.19 23.39
N LYS A 767 27.90 -13.98 22.93
CA LYS A 767 29.24 -13.52 22.55
C LYS A 767 29.94 -14.36 21.47
N ILE A 768 29.21 -14.74 20.43
CA ILE A 768 29.69 -15.61 19.33
C ILE A 768 30.59 -14.80 18.37
N GLN A 769 31.89 -15.07 18.35
CA GLN A 769 32.86 -14.26 17.59
C GLN A 769 32.88 -14.62 16.09
N GLU A 770 32.61 -15.87 15.75
CA GLU A 770 32.64 -16.42 14.40
C GLU A 770 31.68 -15.69 13.44
N LEU A 771 30.56 -15.20 13.97
CA LEU A 771 29.51 -14.51 13.20
C LEU A 771 29.66 -12.98 13.18
N LYS A 772 30.66 -12.43 13.88
CA LYS A 772 30.86 -10.98 14.02
C LYS A 772 30.94 -10.23 12.69
N GLN A 773 31.62 -10.81 11.70
CA GLN A 773 31.89 -10.15 10.42
C GLN A 773 30.61 -9.78 9.65
N HIS A 774 29.54 -10.55 9.87
CA HIS A 774 28.25 -10.35 9.20
C HIS A 774 27.51 -9.13 9.73
N LEU A 775 27.74 -8.75 10.99
CA LEU A 775 27.09 -7.61 11.63
C LEU A 775 27.38 -6.29 10.93
N TYR A 776 28.60 -6.13 10.39
CA TYR A 776 29.01 -4.88 9.74
C TYR A 776 28.10 -4.50 8.57
N TYR A 777 27.65 -5.50 7.81
CA TYR A 777 26.72 -5.27 6.71
C TYR A 777 25.36 -4.81 7.23
N HIS A 778 24.80 -5.50 8.24
CA HIS A 778 23.49 -5.15 8.82
C HIS A 778 23.46 -3.81 9.56
N VAL A 779 24.62 -3.22 9.85
CA VAL A 779 24.74 -1.86 10.40
C VAL A 779 24.65 -0.77 9.31
N TYR A 780 24.97 -1.10 8.06
CA TYR A 780 25.08 -0.14 6.96
C TYR A 780 24.35 -0.60 5.68
N ALA A 781 23.35 -1.47 5.79
CA ALA A 781 22.46 -1.70 4.65
C ALA A 781 21.51 -0.49 4.53
N ASP A 782 21.27 -0.11 3.27
CA ASP A 782 20.64 1.12 2.75
C ASP A 782 20.24 2.23 3.76
N PRO A 783 20.89 3.42 3.73
CA PRO A 783 20.65 4.50 4.69
C PRO A 783 19.30 5.22 4.57
N ASN A 784 18.50 5.02 3.51
CA ASN A 784 17.22 5.73 3.32
C ASN A 784 16.14 4.86 2.64
N PRO A 785 15.43 3.99 3.38
CA PRO A 785 14.29 3.27 2.80
C PRO A 785 13.17 4.27 2.45
N MET A 786 12.67 4.24 1.21
CA MET A 786 11.64 5.20 0.75
C MET A 786 10.28 5.03 1.48
N VAL A 787 9.99 3.87 2.09
CA VAL A 787 8.66 3.56 2.67
C VAL A 787 8.71 2.67 3.93
N ASP A 788 9.76 1.86 4.15
CA ASP A 788 9.80 0.86 5.24
C ASP A 788 10.92 1.11 6.27
N TYR A 789 10.56 1.68 7.42
CA TYR A 789 11.48 1.95 8.54
C TYR A 789 11.81 0.71 9.39
N THR A 790 11.26 -0.46 9.10
CA THR A 790 11.48 -1.69 9.89
C THR A 790 12.96 -2.09 9.94
N TRP A 791 13.74 -1.74 8.91
CA TRP A 791 15.18 -1.96 8.86
C TRP A 791 15.95 -1.32 10.03
N THR A 792 15.47 -0.19 10.57
CA THR A 792 16.08 0.48 11.72
C THR A 792 16.20 -0.42 12.96
N TYR A 793 15.27 -1.36 13.15
CA TYR A 793 15.33 -2.34 14.23
C TYR A 793 16.47 -3.35 14.05
N ILE A 794 16.74 -3.75 12.81
CA ILE A 794 17.86 -4.64 12.46
C ILE A 794 19.19 -3.92 12.67
N GLU A 795 19.31 -2.69 12.18
CA GLU A 795 20.48 -1.84 12.38
C GLU A 795 20.77 -1.67 13.88
N HIS A 796 19.77 -1.29 14.67
CA HIS A 796 19.91 -1.11 16.10
C HIS A 796 20.36 -2.41 16.80
N ALA A 797 19.75 -3.55 16.46
CA ALA A 797 20.16 -4.85 16.99
C ALA A 797 21.61 -5.19 16.61
N ALA A 798 22.03 -4.91 15.37
CA ALA A 798 23.37 -5.16 14.87
C ALA A 798 24.43 -4.27 15.55
N ARG A 799 24.16 -2.97 15.70
CA ARG A 799 25.03 -2.03 16.43
C ARG A 799 25.18 -2.43 17.88
N HIS A 800 24.07 -2.72 18.56
CA HIS A 800 24.09 -3.16 19.95
C HIS A 800 24.93 -4.43 20.12
N THR A 801 24.71 -5.42 19.24
CA THR A 801 25.47 -6.68 19.22
C THR A 801 26.95 -6.45 18.95
N TRP A 802 27.29 -5.56 18.02
CA TRP A 802 28.68 -5.20 17.74
C TRP A 802 29.37 -4.59 18.96
N THR A 803 28.71 -3.67 19.66
CA THR A 803 29.22 -3.07 20.89
C THR A 803 29.40 -4.14 21.98
N GLN A 804 28.46 -5.06 22.14
CA GLN A 804 28.59 -6.19 23.09
C GLN A 804 29.77 -7.12 22.79
N LEU A 805 30.13 -7.30 21.52
CA LEU A 805 31.23 -8.18 21.08
C LEU A 805 32.60 -7.49 21.09
N THR A 806 32.64 -6.18 20.94
CA THR A 806 33.89 -5.43 20.66
C THR A 806 34.20 -4.31 21.64
N ASP A 807 33.25 -3.96 22.51
CA ASP A 807 33.29 -2.80 23.42
C ASP A 807 33.53 -1.46 22.68
N LYS A 808 33.21 -1.39 21.38
CA LYS A 808 33.38 -0.21 20.53
C LYS A 808 32.13 0.05 19.73
N GLU A 809 31.75 1.31 19.62
CA GLU A 809 30.68 1.75 18.72
C GLU A 809 31.23 1.93 17.30
N LEU A 810 30.40 1.54 16.32
CA LEU A 810 30.63 1.86 14.91
C LEU A 810 30.17 3.30 14.62
N PRO A 811 30.87 4.05 13.77
CA PRO A 811 30.46 5.41 13.42
C PRO A 811 29.07 5.42 12.77
N PRO A 812 28.32 6.53 12.88
CA PRO A 812 27.12 6.73 12.08
C PRO A 812 27.46 6.83 10.59
N PHE A 813 26.47 6.69 9.72
CA PHE A 813 26.63 6.88 8.29
C PHE A 813 27.01 8.34 7.95
N ASP A 814 28.04 8.53 7.11
CA ASP A 814 28.50 9.85 6.64
C ASP A 814 27.77 10.26 5.35
N SER A 815 26.74 11.11 5.48
CA SER A 815 25.92 11.56 4.34
C SER A 815 26.51 12.70 3.52
N ASP A 816 27.71 13.21 3.84
CA ASP A 816 28.30 14.37 3.15
C ASP A 816 28.57 14.09 1.65
N ASP A 817 28.74 12.84 1.22
CA ASP A 817 28.89 12.42 -0.19
C ASP A 817 28.23 11.06 -0.44
N GLU A 818 27.04 10.82 0.11
CA GLU A 818 26.41 9.49 0.11
C GLU A 818 26.33 8.85 -1.29
N TYR A 819 26.06 9.64 -2.33
CA TYR A 819 25.97 9.20 -3.73
C TYR A 819 27.32 9.09 -4.45
N ALA A 820 28.43 9.24 -3.73
CA ALA A 820 29.79 9.22 -4.28
C ALA A 820 30.04 10.25 -5.41
N ASN A 821 29.29 11.35 -5.43
CA ASN A 821 29.36 12.38 -6.48
C ASN A 821 30.71 13.10 -6.52
N ARG A 822 31.33 13.36 -5.36
CA ARG A 822 32.67 13.95 -5.29
C ARG A 822 33.72 12.90 -5.67
N LEU A 823 33.55 11.66 -5.24
CA LEU A 823 34.42 10.53 -5.61
C LEU A 823 34.45 10.32 -7.14
N ALA A 824 33.30 10.42 -7.80
CA ALA A 824 33.17 10.27 -9.25
C ALA A 824 33.94 11.31 -10.09
N LYS A 825 34.34 12.45 -9.49
CA LYS A 825 35.20 13.44 -10.15
C LYS A 825 36.64 12.93 -10.34
N ASN A 826 37.06 11.93 -9.57
CA ASN A 826 38.33 11.23 -9.73
C ASN A 826 38.10 9.71 -9.79
N PRO A 827 37.79 9.14 -10.97
CA PRO A 827 37.36 7.75 -11.11
C PRO A 827 38.29 6.69 -10.51
N LYS A 828 39.59 7.00 -10.33
CA LYS A 828 40.58 6.09 -9.72
C LYS A 828 40.26 5.73 -8.27
N ASP A 829 39.50 6.57 -7.58
CA ASP A 829 39.15 6.37 -6.18
C ASP A 829 37.82 5.58 -6.02
N LEU A 830 37.06 5.36 -7.11
CA LEU A 830 35.74 4.71 -7.07
C LEU A 830 35.80 3.27 -6.56
N SER A 831 36.80 2.48 -6.97
CA SER A 831 36.94 1.09 -6.50
C SER A 831 37.16 0.99 -5.00
N GLY A 832 37.84 1.98 -4.40
CA GLY A 832 37.99 2.09 -2.95
C GLY A 832 36.71 2.49 -2.21
N GLY A 833 35.75 3.11 -2.90
CA GLY A 833 34.44 3.47 -2.36
C GLY A 833 33.57 2.26 -2.02
N ILE A 834 33.71 1.15 -2.75
CA ILE A 834 32.98 -0.11 -2.51
C ILE A 834 33.25 -0.67 -1.10
N LEU A 835 34.43 -0.40 -0.54
CA LEU A 835 34.84 -0.88 0.78
C LEU A 835 34.38 0.02 1.92
N LYS A 836 33.62 1.09 1.63
CA LYS A 836 33.23 2.11 2.61
C LYS A 836 31.72 2.32 2.67
N PRO A 837 30.94 1.29 3.01
CA PRO A 837 29.48 1.41 3.16
C PRO A 837 29.08 2.36 4.29
N GLU A 838 29.99 2.67 5.22
CA GLU A 838 29.76 3.70 6.25
C GLU A 838 29.71 5.14 5.70
N LYS A 839 30.02 5.33 4.42
CA LYS A 839 30.14 6.64 3.78
C LYS A 839 29.45 6.74 2.43
N TYR A 840 29.42 5.67 1.66
CA TYR A 840 28.87 5.68 0.31
C TYR A 840 27.78 4.64 0.16
N SER A 841 26.68 5.02 -0.48
CA SER A 841 25.72 4.07 -1.01
C SER A 841 26.41 3.21 -2.07
N ILE A 842 26.48 1.90 -1.82
CA ILE A 842 27.21 0.96 -2.67
C ILE A 842 26.63 0.90 -4.08
N GLN A 843 25.30 1.00 -4.21
CA GLN A 843 24.61 1.14 -5.49
C GLN A 843 25.21 2.29 -6.31
N HIS A 844 25.30 3.48 -5.73
CA HIS A 844 25.77 4.67 -6.43
C HIS A 844 27.26 4.63 -6.76
N VAL A 845 28.07 3.92 -5.96
CA VAL A 845 29.48 3.67 -6.31
C VAL A 845 29.58 2.83 -7.59
N PHE A 846 28.82 1.73 -7.68
CA PHE A 846 28.80 0.88 -8.87
C PHE A 846 28.18 1.58 -10.08
N GLU A 847 27.10 2.32 -9.88
CA GLU A 847 26.47 3.14 -10.91
C GLU A 847 27.49 4.14 -11.49
N ASN A 848 28.23 4.86 -10.65
CA ASN A 848 29.25 5.79 -11.10
C ASN A 848 30.39 5.09 -11.86
N ILE A 849 30.81 3.88 -11.46
CA ILE A 849 31.79 3.09 -12.21
C ILE A 849 31.26 2.79 -13.63
N ARG A 850 29.99 2.37 -13.73
CA ARG A 850 29.30 2.09 -14.99
C ARG A 850 29.19 3.34 -15.86
N GLU A 851 28.63 4.43 -15.34
CA GLU A 851 28.40 5.67 -16.07
C GLU A 851 29.69 6.33 -16.57
N LYS A 852 30.75 6.33 -15.75
CA LYS A 852 32.06 6.84 -16.17
C LYS A 852 32.82 5.86 -17.07
N LYS A 853 32.27 4.66 -17.31
CA LYS A 853 32.89 3.57 -18.08
C LYS A 853 34.31 3.28 -17.58
N TYR A 854 34.51 3.35 -16.27
CA TYR A 854 35.83 3.21 -15.66
C TYR A 854 36.24 1.73 -15.67
N LYS A 855 37.33 1.42 -16.38
CA LYS A 855 37.88 0.06 -16.47
C LYS A 855 39.20 -0.03 -15.72
N ASP A 856 39.24 -0.88 -14.72
CA ASP A 856 40.43 -1.06 -13.88
C ASP A 856 40.41 -2.43 -13.17
N PRO A 857 41.54 -3.14 -13.08
CA PRO A 857 41.62 -4.41 -12.36
C PRO A 857 41.14 -4.34 -10.90
N SER A 858 41.29 -3.19 -10.24
CA SER A 858 40.83 -2.99 -8.86
C SER A 858 39.31 -3.10 -8.70
N VAL A 859 38.53 -2.74 -9.73
CA VAL A 859 37.07 -2.90 -9.73
C VAL A 859 36.70 -4.38 -9.64
N ILE A 860 37.43 -5.25 -10.36
CA ILE A 860 37.20 -6.71 -10.33
C ILE A 860 37.67 -7.27 -8.99
N GLN A 861 38.85 -6.86 -8.52
CA GLN A 861 39.45 -7.35 -7.28
C GLN A 861 38.59 -7.03 -6.03
N ILE A 862 37.87 -5.91 -6.05
CA ILE A 862 37.05 -5.45 -4.91
C ILE A 862 35.57 -5.76 -5.15
N GLY A 863 35.03 -5.36 -6.30
CA GLY A 863 33.61 -5.52 -6.63
C GLY A 863 33.20 -6.96 -6.90
N GLY A 864 34.12 -7.80 -7.41
CA GLY A 864 33.86 -9.22 -7.64
C GLY A 864 33.54 -9.98 -6.35
N PRO A 865 34.43 -10.00 -5.34
CA PRO A 865 34.16 -10.60 -4.05
C PRO A 865 32.93 -10.01 -3.33
N TRP A 866 32.66 -8.72 -3.51
CA TRP A 866 31.46 -8.09 -2.97
C TRP A 866 30.18 -8.69 -3.60
N LEU A 867 30.14 -8.82 -4.93
CA LEU A 867 29.00 -9.41 -5.64
C LEU A 867 28.82 -10.89 -5.27
N GLU A 868 29.92 -11.65 -5.23
CA GLU A 868 29.89 -13.06 -4.82
C GLU A 868 29.29 -13.24 -3.42
N GLU A 869 29.70 -12.41 -2.46
CA GLU A 869 29.18 -12.50 -1.10
C GLU A 869 27.73 -12.04 -1.00
N SER A 870 27.35 -11.00 -1.74
CA SER A 870 25.96 -10.53 -1.79
C SER A 870 25.01 -11.57 -2.38
N LEU A 871 25.46 -12.36 -3.34
CA LEU A 871 24.64 -13.38 -4.00
C LEU A 871 24.74 -14.76 -3.33
N ARG A 872 25.65 -14.96 -2.36
CA ARG A 872 25.95 -16.28 -1.77
C ARG A 872 24.72 -17.02 -1.28
N TYR A 873 23.77 -16.30 -0.69
CA TYR A 873 22.57 -16.84 -0.06
C TYR A 873 21.26 -16.24 -0.62
N SER A 874 21.31 -15.66 -1.84
CA SER A 874 20.14 -14.98 -2.43
C SER A 874 18.97 -15.89 -2.78
N ARG A 875 19.17 -17.23 -2.79
CA ARG A 875 18.07 -18.20 -2.90
C ARG A 875 17.10 -18.15 -1.73
N ASP A 876 17.57 -17.67 -0.58
CA ASP A 876 16.76 -17.55 0.62
C ASP A 876 16.00 -16.22 0.67
N GLU A 877 15.99 -15.42 -0.40
CA GLU A 877 15.30 -14.15 -0.43
C GLU A 877 13.90 -14.33 -1.00
N TYR A 878 12.89 -14.05 -0.19
CA TYR A 878 11.46 -14.24 -0.53
C TYR A 878 10.67 -12.94 -0.46
N ARG A 879 11.25 -11.92 0.19
CA ARG A 879 10.68 -10.58 0.23
C ARG A 879 11.13 -9.80 -1.00
N TYR A 880 10.30 -8.87 -1.47
CA TYR A 880 10.70 -7.93 -2.52
C TYR A 880 11.82 -7.04 -1.98
N SER A 881 13.07 -7.40 -2.26
CA SER A 881 14.27 -6.70 -1.80
C SER A 881 14.79 -5.74 -2.87
N GLY A 882 15.30 -4.59 -2.45
CA GLY A 882 15.94 -3.61 -3.31
C GLY A 882 17.25 -4.16 -3.89
N ASN A 883 17.17 -4.94 -4.97
CA ASN A 883 18.33 -5.56 -5.63
C ASN A 883 19.16 -4.59 -6.49
N TYR A 884 18.96 -3.28 -6.31
CA TYR A 884 19.54 -2.25 -7.19
C TYR A 884 21.07 -2.23 -7.13
N ASP A 885 21.65 -2.43 -5.95
CA ASP A 885 23.10 -2.46 -5.74
C ASP A 885 23.78 -3.64 -6.47
N ARG A 886 23.18 -4.83 -6.42
CA ARG A 886 23.63 -6.04 -7.13
C ARG A 886 23.54 -5.86 -8.64
N TRP A 887 22.45 -5.25 -9.12
CA TRP A 887 22.30 -4.95 -10.53
C TRP A 887 23.35 -3.97 -11.04
N GLU A 888 23.59 -2.88 -10.32
CA GLU A 888 24.65 -1.93 -10.67
C GLU A 888 26.04 -2.58 -10.57
N ALA A 889 26.28 -3.46 -9.60
CA ALA A 889 27.51 -4.23 -9.50
C ALA A 889 27.72 -5.15 -10.71
N MET A 890 26.69 -5.90 -11.14
CA MET A 890 26.75 -6.72 -12.34
C MET A 890 27.05 -5.90 -13.59
N ARG A 891 26.42 -4.74 -13.77
CA ARG A 891 26.67 -3.83 -14.91
C ARG A 891 28.09 -3.25 -14.87
N ALA A 892 28.56 -2.82 -13.71
CA ALA A 892 29.91 -2.29 -13.51
C ALA A 892 31.00 -3.34 -13.77
N LEU A 893 30.76 -4.59 -13.41
CA LEU A 893 31.65 -5.72 -13.70
C LEU A 893 31.58 -6.12 -15.18
N PHE A 894 30.40 -6.11 -15.79
CA PHE A 894 30.20 -6.44 -17.21
C PHE A 894 31.05 -5.56 -18.13
N ILE A 895 31.10 -4.25 -17.88
CA ILE A 895 31.90 -3.32 -18.70
C ILE A 895 33.42 -3.61 -18.62
N GLN A 896 33.88 -4.36 -17.62
CA GLN A 896 35.30 -4.78 -17.51
C GLN A 896 35.69 -5.81 -18.58
N GLY A 897 34.73 -6.46 -19.25
CA GLY A 897 34.96 -7.42 -20.32
C GLY A 897 35.50 -8.76 -19.82
N GLU A 898 36.35 -9.43 -20.61
CA GLU A 898 36.81 -10.81 -20.38
C GLU A 898 37.43 -11.03 -18.98
N SER A 899 37.97 -9.98 -18.35
CA SER A 899 38.53 -10.08 -17.00
C SER A 899 37.47 -10.32 -15.90
N ALA A 900 36.19 -10.06 -16.15
CA ALA A 900 35.09 -10.32 -15.21
C ALA A 900 34.53 -11.75 -15.30
N ILE A 901 34.92 -12.54 -16.31
CA ILE A 901 34.47 -13.93 -16.49
C ILE A 901 34.62 -14.79 -15.22
N PRO A 902 35.76 -14.76 -14.50
CA PRO A 902 35.91 -15.57 -13.29
C PRO A 902 34.89 -15.23 -12.20
N VAL A 903 34.48 -13.97 -12.10
CA VAL A 903 33.50 -13.51 -11.09
C VAL A 903 32.12 -14.08 -11.40
N PHE A 904 31.60 -13.89 -12.62
CA PHE A 904 30.29 -14.41 -13.01
C PHE A 904 30.24 -15.94 -12.96
N ALA A 905 31.33 -16.60 -13.37
CA ALA A 905 31.41 -18.05 -13.29
C ALA A 905 31.43 -18.55 -11.85
N LYS A 906 32.00 -17.78 -10.92
CA LYS A 906 32.01 -18.14 -9.50
C LYS A 906 30.59 -18.13 -8.91
N VAL A 907 29.73 -17.21 -9.33
CA VAL A 907 28.32 -17.14 -8.91
C VAL A 907 27.56 -18.42 -9.29
N LEU A 908 27.85 -19.01 -10.44
CA LEU A 908 27.23 -20.28 -10.87
C LEU A 908 27.53 -21.46 -9.94
N GLU A 909 28.66 -21.42 -9.24
CA GLU A 909 29.08 -22.44 -8.29
C GLU A 909 28.46 -22.25 -6.89
N LEU A 910 27.80 -21.12 -6.63
CA LEU A 910 27.23 -20.83 -5.31
C LEU A 910 25.99 -21.71 -5.09
N PRO A 911 25.98 -22.58 -4.06
CA PRO A 911 24.89 -23.53 -3.86
C PRO A 911 23.56 -22.85 -3.47
N TYR A 912 23.63 -21.68 -2.84
CA TYR A 912 22.48 -20.91 -2.36
C TYR A 912 22.31 -19.55 -3.07
N ALA A 913 22.94 -19.34 -4.24
CA ALA A 913 22.55 -18.22 -5.11
C ALA A 913 21.23 -18.55 -5.81
N SER A 914 20.34 -17.55 -5.93
CA SER A 914 19.05 -17.71 -6.60
C SER A 914 19.23 -18.10 -8.08
N SER A 915 18.20 -18.73 -8.63
CA SER A 915 18.19 -19.22 -10.01
C SER A 915 18.34 -18.08 -11.02
N ASP A 916 17.61 -16.98 -10.83
CA ASP A 916 17.67 -15.81 -11.71
C ASP A 916 19.10 -15.24 -11.80
N TRP A 917 19.79 -15.06 -10.67
CA TRP A 917 21.17 -14.56 -10.67
C TRP A 917 22.15 -15.47 -11.41
N LYS A 918 21.96 -16.79 -11.32
CA LYS A 918 22.80 -17.76 -12.05
C LYS A 918 22.55 -17.69 -13.55
N LEU A 919 21.29 -17.57 -13.94
CA LEU A 919 20.91 -17.48 -15.34
C LEU A 919 21.39 -16.16 -15.96
N HIS A 920 21.27 -15.04 -15.24
CA HIS A 920 21.85 -13.77 -15.66
C HIS A 920 23.37 -13.89 -15.82
N CYS A 921 24.08 -14.49 -14.85
CA CYS A 921 25.52 -14.71 -14.98
C CYS A 921 25.88 -15.54 -16.22
N LEU A 922 25.09 -16.56 -16.58
CA LEU A 922 25.30 -17.35 -17.80
C LEU A 922 25.16 -16.51 -19.08
N GLN A 923 24.18 -15.61 -19.12
CA GLN A 923 23.99 -14.70 -20.24
C GLN A 923 25.16 -13.71 -20.35
N PHE A 924 25.53 -13.08 -19.24
CA PHE A 924 26.63 -12.12 -19.19
C PHE A 924 27.94 -12.76 -19.67
N LEU A 925 28.23 -14.00 -19.25
CA LEU A 925 29.37 -14.77 -19.74
C LEU A 925 29.35 -14.92 -21.26
N ARG A 926 28.21 -15.29 -21.85
CA ARG A 926 28.05 -15.43 -23.31
C ARG A 926 28.29 -14.12 -24.06
N PHE A 927 27.83 -13.00 -23.50
CA PHE A 927 27.97 -11.67 -24.10
C PHE A 927 29.39 -11.10 -24.00
N VAL A 928 30.07 -11.33 -22.88
CA VAL A 928 31.45 -10.88 -22.67
C VAL A 928 32.43 -11.62 -23.59
N GLU A 929 32.18 -12.91 -23.84
CA GLU A 929 33.03 -13.74 -24.68
C GLU A 929 32.71 -13.59 -26.18
N LYS A 930 33.73 -13.40 -27.01
CA LYS A 930 33.55 -13.29 -28.46
C LYS A 930 33.16 -14.63 -29.07
N GLU A 931 31.91 -14.73 -29.53
CA GLU A 931 31.35 -15.95 -30.10
C GLU A 931 32.20 -16.58 -31.21
N GLY A 932 32.66 -15.81 -32.19
CA GLY A 932 33.52 -16.29 -33.27
C GLY A 932 34.86 -16.88 -32.80
N SER A 933 35.38 -16.43 -31.65
CA SER A 933 36.60 -17.00 -31.06
C SER A 933 36.32 -18.38 -30.44
N LYS A 934 35.18 -18.57 -29.79
CA LYS A 934 34.77 -19.86 -29.21
C LYS A 934 34.43 -20.89 -30.28
N TRP A 935 33.71 -20.47 -31.32
CA TRP A 935 33.48 -21.30 -32.50
C TRP A 935 34.80 -21.74 -33.14
N ALA A 936 35.76 -20.83 -33.34
CA ALA A 936 37.07 -21.17 -33.89
C ALA A 936 37.82 -22.21 -33.03
N GLN A 937 37.79 -22.06 -31.70
CA GLN A 937 38.39 -23.03 -30.79
C GLN A 937 37.73 -24.42 -30.91
N VAL A 938 36.40 -24.49 -30.81
CA VAL A 938 35.65 -25.77 -30.83
C VAL A 938 35.79 -26.49 -32.18
N LEU A 939 35.82 -25.76 -33.30
CA LEU A 939 36.00 -26.36 -34.62
C LEU A 939 37.36 -27.05 -34.78
N LEU A 940 38.40 -26.53 -34.11
CA LEU A 940 39.75 -27.09 -34.12
C LEU A 940 39.99 -28.18 -33.07
N MET A 941 39.09 -28.34 -32.10
CA MET A 941 39.19 -29.40 -31.09
C MET A 941 38.93 -30.78 -31.72
N ASP A 942 39.75 -31.75 -31.32
CA ASP A 942 39.47 -33.16 -31.50
C ASP A 942 38.52 -33.68 -30.42
N GLU A 943 38.07 -34.92 -30.57
CA GLU A 943 37.14 -35.57 -29.65
C GLU A 943 37.65 -35.53 -28.19
N ASP A 944 38.90 -35.92 -27.96
CA ASP A 944 39.50 -35.95 -26.61
C ASP A 944 39.54 -34.56 -25.97
N SER A 945 39.82 -33.52 -26.76
CA SER A 945 39.81 -32.14 -26.29
C SER A 945 38.41 -31.66 -25.92
N VAL A 946 37.38 -32.00 -26.71
CA VAL A 946 35.97 -31.68 -26.39
C VAL A 946 35.52 -32.42 -25.13
N LEU A 947 35.84 -33.71 -25.01
CA LEU A 947 35.54 -34.50 -23.81
C LEU A 947 36.21 -33.92 -22.57
N LYS A 948 37.47 -33.50 -22.69
CA LYS A 948 38.19 -32.82 -21.61
C LYS A 948 37.54 -31.50 -21.24
N ALA A 949 37.13 -30.68 -22.21
CA ALA A 949 36.46 -29.40 -21.96
C ALA A 949 35.15 -29.60 -21.17
N ILE A 950 34.29 -30.52 -21.61
CA ILE A 950 33.02 -30.85 -20.93
C ILE A 950 33.26 -31.37 -19.50
N ARG A 951 34.25 -32.25 -19.31
CA ARG A 951 34.55 -32.87 -18.00
C ARG A 951 35.34 -31.98 -17.06
N SER A 952 36.07 -30.97 -17.57
CA SER A 952 36.95 -30.13 -16.76
C SER A 952 36.21 -29.18 -15.81
N GLU A 953 34.91 -28.99 -16.03
CA GLU A 953 34.08 -27.99 -15.33
C GLU A 953 34.68 -26.58 -15.34
N SER A 954 35.55 -26.28 -16.31
CA SER A 954 36.19 -24.97 -16.43
C SER A 954 35.16 -23.86 -16.67
N PHE A 955 35.34 -22.75 -15.96
CA PHE A 955 34.60 -21.49 -16.13
C PHE A 955 34.53 -21.03 -17.59
N GLU A 956 35.58 -21.31 -18.36
CA GLU A 956 35.73 -20.98 -19.78
C GLU A 956 34.60 -21.56 -20.66
N TRP A 957 34.02 -22.68 -20.26
CA TRP A 957 33.00 -23.39 -21.04
C TRP A 957 31.61 -23.32 -20.42
N ALA A 958 31.44 -22.57 -19.33
CA ALA A 958 30.20 -22.48 -18.57
C ALA A 958 29.01 -22.00 -19.42
N ALA A 959 29.20 -21.06 -20.34
CA ALA A 959 28.15 -20.56 -21.25
C ALA A 959 28.13 -21.27 -22.64
N TRP A 960 29.00 -22.25 -22.87
CA TRP A 960 29.27 -22.86 -24.19
C TRP A 960 29.05 -24.37 -24.23
N GLY A 961 28.38 -24.92 -23.22
CA GLY A 961 28.10 -26.36 -23.13
C GLY A 961 27.30 -26.88 -24.33
N ASP A 962 26.37 -26.09 -24.86
CA ASP A 962 25.59 -26.41 -26.06
C ASP A 962 26.49 -26.58 -27.30
N LEU A 963 27.44 -25.66 -27.49
CA LEU A 963 28.38 -25.67 -28.61
C LEU A 963 29.31 -26.89 -28.56
N LEU A 964 29.83 -27.22 -27.37
CA LEU A 964 30.67 -28.41 -27.16
C LEU A 964 29.90 -29.70 -27.46
N ILE A 965 28.65 -29.79 -27.01
CA ILE A 965 27.78 -30.95 -27.29
C ILE A 965 27.46 -31.07 -28.76
N ALA A 966 27.18 -29.96 -29.47
CA ALA A 966 26.93 -29.99 -30.91
C ALA A 966 28.13 -30.54 -31.69
N LYS A 967 29.36 -30.14 -31.30
CA LYS A 967 30.60 -30.69 -31.90
C LYS A 967 30.76 -32.17 -31.60
N LEU A 968 30.54 -32.58 -30.35
CA LEU A 968 30.68 -33.97 -29.94
C LEU A 968 29.65 -34.86 -30.64
N PHE A 969 28.39 -34.42 -30.74
CA PHE A 969 27.34 -35.12 -31.47
C PHE A 969 27.67 -35.23 -32.96
N LEU A 970 28.23 -34.19 -33.59
CA LEU A 970 28.69 -34.28 -34.98
C LEU A 970 29.76 -35.38 -35.19
N THR A 971 30.61 -35.63 -34.18
CA THR A 971 31.66 -36.65 -34.25
C THR A 971 31.23 -38.06 -33.83
N LYS A 972 30.34 -38.18 -32.83
CA LYS A 972 29.95 -39.45 -32.19
C LYS A 972 28.51 -39.88 -32.45
N GLY A 973 27.70 -38.99 -33.03
CA GLY A 973 26.26 -39.17 -33.09
C GLY A 973 25.68 -39.41 -31.70
N LYS A 974 24.80 -40.40 -31.62
CA LYS A 974 24.04 -40.74 -30.39
C LYS A 974 24.90 -41.28 -29.25
N GLU A 975 26.12 -41.76 -29.53
CA GLU A 975 27.02 -42.34 -28.52
C GLU A 975 27.47 -41.32 -27.46
N CYS A 976 27.30 -40.02 -27.69
CA CYS A 976 27.66 -38.99 -26.70
C CYS A 976 26.61 -38.76 -25.60
N PHE A 977 25.50 -39.49 -25.60
CA PHE A 977 24.38 -39.30 -24.67
C PHE A 977 24.81 -39.32 -23.19
N GLU A 978 25.65 -40.29 -22.80
CA GLU A 978 26.17 -40.42 -21.44
C GLU A 978 27.03 -39.23 -20.97
N ILE A 979 27.58 -38.46 -21.91
CA ILE A 979 28.36 -37.24 -21.62
C ILE A 979 27.44 -36.02 -21.61
N PHE A 980 26.40 -36.02 -22.44
CA PHE A 980 25.40 -34.95 -22.50
C PHE A 980 24.54 -34.88 -21.24
N LEU A 981 24.05 -36.00 -20.74
CA LEU A 981 23.07 -36.03 -19.65
C LEU A 981 23.55 -35.34 -18.35
N PRO A 982 24.80 -35.55 -17.86
CA PRO A 982 25.31 -34.82 -16.70
C PRO A 982 25.36 -33.30 -16.91
N LEU A 983 25.75 -32.86 -18.10
CA LEU A 983 25.81 -31.43 -18.45
C LEU A 983 24.41 -30.80 -18.49
N LEU A 984 23.43 -31.52 -19.06
CA LEU A 984 22.03 -31.11 -19.05
C LEU A 984 21.51 -30.98 -17.61
N LYS A 985 21.73 -32.00 -16.76
CA LYS A 985 21.30 -31.95 -15.35
C LYS A 985 21.93 -30.78 -14.60
N LYS A 986 23.22 -30.50 -14.84
CA LYS A 986 23.89 -29.32 -14.28
C LYS A 986 23.23 -28.02 -14.75
N ARG A 987 22.88 -27.90 -16.05
CA ARG A 987 22.16 -26.74 -16.58
C ARG A 987 20.78 -26.55 -15.91
N LEU A 988 19.99 -27.62 -15.83
CA LEU A 988 18.65 -27.56 -15.23
C LEU A 988 18.70 -27.24 -13.73
N SER A 989 19.80 -27.57 -13.03
CA SER A 989 19.98 -27.22 -11.61
C SER A 989 20.09 -25.71 -11.34
N PHE A 990 20.25 -24.89 -12.38
CA PHE A 990 20.24 -23.44 -12.24
C PHE A 990 18.83 -22.84 -12.32
N MET A 991 17.81 -23.62 -12.68
CA MET A 991 16.43 -23.14 -12.83
C MET A 991 15.72 -23.07 -11.48
N ASN A 992 14.65 -22.29 -11.39
CA ASN A 992 13.80 -22.26 -10.21
C ASN A 992 12.97 -23.56 -10.09
N PRO A 993 13.13 -24.33 -9.00
CA PRO A 993 12.42 -25.61 -8.84
C PRO A 993 10.99 -25.46 -8.29
N HIS A 994 10.57 -24.26 -7.89
CA HIS A 994 9.32 -24.01 -7.17
C HIS A 994 8.32 -23.13 -7.92
N ALA A 995 8.81 -22.24 -8.78
CA ALA A 995 7.99 -21.30 -9.52
C ALA A 995 8.57 -21.04 -10.91
N TYR A 996 7.73 -20.58 -11.82
CA TYR A 996 8.13 -19.98 -13.08
C TYR A 996 8.40 -18.50 -12.85
N THR A 997 9.61 -18.03 -13.20
CA THR A 997 9.96 -16.61 -13.13
C THR A 997 9.76 -15.99 -14.51
N SER A 998 9.07 -14.84 -14.60
CA SER A 998 8.81 -14.16 -15.89
C SER A 998 10.10 -13.79 -16.63
N SER A 999 11.20 -13.58 -15.89
CA SER A 999 12.55 -13.41 -16.41
C SER A 999 13.01 -14.60 -17.28
N SER A 1000 12.56 -15.83 -17.04
CA SER A 1000 12.99 -17.02 -17.79
C SER A 1000 12.72 -16.96 -19.31
N VAL A 1001 11.73 -16.17 -19.77
CA VAL A 1001 11.48 -15.88 -21.19
C VAL A 1001 12.63 -15.06 -21.80
N GLU A 1002 13.24 -14.18 -21.01
CA GLU A 1002 14.44 -13.41 -21.38
C GLU A 1002 15.70 -14.30 -21.38
N GLU A 1003 15.67 -15.46 -20.72
CA GLU A 1003 16.83 -16.32 -20.46
C GLU A 1003 17.02 -17.50 -21.42
N ALA A 1004 17.10 -17.14 -22.70
CA ALA A 1004 17.30 -18.07 -23.82
C ALA A 1004 18.38 -19.16 -23.63
N LEU A 1005 19.49 -18.91 -22.93
CA LEU A 1005 20.55 -19.92 -22.79
C LEU A 1005 20.12 -21.17 -22.00
N ALA A 1006 19.11 -21.06 -21.14
CA ALA A 1006 18.63 -22.17 -20.32
C ALA A 1006 18.00 -23.30 -21.16
N SER A 1007 17.30 -22.95 -22.24
CA SER A 1007 16.53 -23.88 -23.09
C SER A 1007 17.32 -24.54 -24.22
N ARG A 1008 18.54 -24.06 -24.52
CA ARG A 1008 19.35 -24.54 -25.66
C ARG A 1008 19.80 -25.98 -25.51
N LEU A 1009 20.33 -26.36 -24.34
CA LEU A 1009 20.76 -27.74 -24.06
C LEU A 1009 19.58 -28.73 -24.06
N PRO A 1010 18.45 -28.46 -23.37
CA PRO A 1010 17.24 -29.29 -23.46
C PRO A 1010 16.77 -29.52 -24.90
N SER A 1011 16.84 -28.50 -25.76
CA SER A 1011 16.43 -28.60 -27.18
C SER A 1011 17.27 -29.59 -28.01
N ILE A 1012 18.41 -30.08 -27.50
CA ILE A 1012 19.24 -31.09 -28.17
C ILE A 1012 18.73 -32.52 -27.90
N LEU A 1013 17.95 -32.75 -26.82
CA LEU A 1013 17.45 -34.08 -26.43
C LEU A 1013 16.80 -34.88 -27.59
N PRO A 1014 15.92 -34.29 -28.42
CA PRO A 1014 15.28 -35.02 -29.52
C PRO A 1014 16.27 -35.61 -30.55
N TRP A 1015 17.48 -35.05 -30.70
CA TRP A 1015 18.50 -35.58 -31.62
C TRP A 1015 18.99 -36.99 -31.24
N PHE A 1016 18.85 -37.39 -29.98
CA PHE A 1016 19.15 -38.75 -29.54
C PHE A 1016 18.05 -39.76 -29.91
N GLY A 1017 16.90 -39.29 -30.41
CA GLY A 1017 15.71 -40.11 -30.71
C GLY A 1017 15.09 -40.67 -29.44
N LYS A 1018 14.59 -41.91 -29.49
CA LYS A 1018 13.82 -42.54 -28.40
C LYS A 1018 14.44 -42.40 -27.00
N GLU A 1019 15.76 -42.55 -26.86
CA GLU A 1019 16.45 -42.41 -25.57
C GLU A 1019 16.42 -40.97 -25.02
N GLY A 1020 16.54 -39.99 -25.92
CA GLY A 1020 16.36 -38.58 -25.62
C GLY A 1020 14.92 -38.25 -25.22
N ASP A 1021 13.94 -38.72 -26.00
CA ASP A 1021 12.50 -38.47 -25.73
C ASP A 1021 12.07 -39.06 -24.38
N GLN A 1022 12.50 -40.30 -24.08
CA GLN A 1022 12.23 -40.94 -22.79
C GLN A 1022 12.90 -40.19 -21.62
N THR A 1023 14.07 -39.62 -21.86
CA THR A 1023 14.77 -38.82 -20.84
C THR A 1023 14.10 -37.49 -20.62
N LEU A 1024 13.63 -36.82 -21.69
CA LEU A 1024 12.86 -35.59 -21.62
C LEU A 1024 11.59 -35.83 -20.79
N GLU A 1025 10.82 -36.87 -21.12
CA GLU A 1025 9.60 -37.24 -20.41
C GLU A 1025 9.87 -37.55 -18.92
N ARG A 1026 10.97 -38.27 -18.63
CA ARG A 1026 11.37 -38.56 -17.24
C ARG A 1026 11.69 -37.28 -16.47
N LEU A 1027 12.54 -36.41 -17.01
CA LEU A 1027 12.91 -35.15 -16.35
C LEU A 1027 11.70 -34.23 -16.15
N TRP A 1028 10.78 -34.22 -17.13
CA TRP A 1028 9.53 -33.47 -17.03
C TRP A 1028 8.62 -33.98 -15.90
N LYS A 1029 8.51 -35.31 -15.74
CA LYS A 1029 7.75 -35.93 -14.64
C LYS A 1029 8.40 -35.73 -13.27
N GLU A 1030 9.73 -35.64 -13.21
CA GLU A 1030 10.48 -35.39 -11.97
C GLU A 1030 10.40 -33.91 -11.53
N SER A 1031 9.95 -33.00 -12.41
CA SER A 1031 9.90 -31.55 -12.15
C SER A 1031 8.59 -31.13 -11.47
N GLY A 1032 8.67 -30.10 -10.61
CA GLY A 1032 7.50 -29.51 -9.97
C GLY A 1032 6.51 -28.94 -10.99
N LYS A 1033 5.20 -29.01 -10.71
CA LYS A 1033 4.14 -28.60 -11.65
C LYS A 1033 4.34 -27.17 -12.16
N ASP A 1034 4.70 -26.27 -11.25
CA ASP A 1034 4.82 -24.85 -11.53
C ASP A 1034 6.29 -24.40 -11.64
N SER A 1035 7.22 -25.35 -11.80
CA SER A 1035 8.66 -25.05 -11.87
C SER A 1035 9.09 -24.55 -13.24
N GLU A 1036 10.05 -23.63 -13.27
CA GLU A 1036 10.70 -23.14 -14.49
C GLU A 1036 11.33 -24.27 -15.33
N THR A 1037 11.88 -25.29 -14.65
CA THR A 1037 12.45 -26.49 -15.31
C THR A 1037 11.41 -27.18 -16.19
N LYS A 1038 10.17 -27.30 -15.70
CA LYS A 1038 9.11 -28.00 -16.42
C LYS A 1038 8.72 -27.26 -17.69
N TYR A 1039 8.55 -25.94 -17.59
CA TYR A 1039 8.28 -25.07 -18.74
C TYR A 1039 9.34 -25.17 -19.84
N ILE A 1040 10.63 -25.14 -19.46
CA ILE A 1040 11.73 -25.27 -20.42
C ILE A 1040 11.73 -26.64 -21.11
N LEU A 1041 11.43 -27.72 -20.37
CA LEU A 1041 11.32 -29.06 -20.93
C LEU A 1041 10.10 -29.19 -21.87
N ASP A 1042 8.98 -28.52 -21.56
CA ASP A 1042 7.82 -28.43 -22.45
C ASP A 1042 8.16 -27.73 -23.77
N SER A 1043 8.87 -26.60 -23.70
CA SER A 1043 9.36 -25.89 -24.89
C SER A 1043 10.28 -26.77 -25.74
N ALA A 1044 11.16 -27.53 -25.10
CA ALA A 1044 12.03 -28.50 -25.80
C ALA A 1044 11.24 -29.63 -26.46
N ALA A 1045 10.16 -30.12 -25.83
CA ALA A 1045 9.30 -31.17 -26.39
C ALA A 1045 8.51 -30.71 -27.62
N ARG A 1046 8.07 -29.44 -27.63
CA ARG A 1046 7.33 -28.84 -28.76
C ARG A 1046 8.21 -28.69 -30.01
N LYS A 1047 9.53 -28.57 -29.85
CA LYS A 1047 10.48 -28.54 -30.96
C LYS A 1047 10.65 -29.96 -31.51
N ASN A 1048 10.05 -30.24 -32.66
CA ASN A 1048 10.22 -31.50 -33.37
C ASN A 1048 11.22 -31.31 -34.53
N PRO A 1049 12.56 -31.40 -34.29
CA PRO A 1049 13.54 -31.20 -35.35
C PRO A 1049 13.44 -32.32 -36.39
N ASP A 1050 13.70 -31.99 -37.66
CA ASP A 1050 14.04 -33.01 -38.64
C ASP A 1050 15.30 -33.75 -38.16
N ILE A 1051 15.17 -34.99 -37.68
CA ILE A 1051 16.27 -35.81 -37.13
C ILE A 1051 17.15 -36.37 -38.27
N GLU A 1052 17.56 -35.50 -39.19
CA GLU A 1052 18.51 -35.79 -40.26
C GLU A 1052 19.32 -34.52 -40.57
N LEU A 1053 20.65 -34.63 -40.49
CA LEU A 1053 21.53 -33.51 -40.78
C LEU A 1053 21.58 -33.26 -42.29
N LYS A 1054 21.02 -32.13 -42.73
CA LYS A 1054 21.04 -31.73 -44.13
C LYS A 1054 22.43 -31.26 -44.53
N GLU A 1055 22.84 -31.54 -45.76
CA GLU A 1055 24.09 -31.02 -46.31
C GLU A 1055 24.02 -29.51 -46.59
N LEU A 1056 25.18 -28.85 -46.58
CA LEU A 1056 25.30 -27.41 -46.84
C LEU A 1056 24.86 -27.12 -48.30
N PRO A 1057 23.83 -26.29 -48.53
CA PRO A 1057 23.47 -25.84 -49.87
C PRO A 1057 24.56 -24.95 -50.49
N GLU A 1058 24.53 -24.80 -51.82
CA GLU A 1058 25.47 -23.93 -52.54
C GLU A 1058 25.36 -22.47 -52.07
N LEU A 1059 26.48 -21.89 -51.64
CA LEU A 1059 26.53 -20.51 -51.13
C LEU A 1059 26.61 -19.50 -52.28
N THR A 1060 25.70 -18.54 -52.29
CA THR A 1060 25.74 -17.37 -53.20
C THR A 1060 26.74 -16.32 -52.71
N GLU A 1061 26.99 -15.26 -53.50
CA GLU A 1061 27.83 -14.13 -53.06
C GLU A 1061 27.30 -13.45 -51.79
N ASP A 1062 25.98 -13.50 -51.56
CA ASP A 1062 25.30 -12.92 -50.40
C ASP A 1062 25.31 -13.83 -49.16
N GLY A 1063 25.78 -15.08 -49.27
CA GLY A 1063 25.83 -16.04 -48.17
C GLY A 1063 24.45 -16.55 -47.70
N ILE A 1064 24.42 -17.24 -46.55
CA ILE A 1064 23.21 -17.72 -45.89
C ILE A 1064 23.16 -17.19 -44.46
N GLU A 1065 22.04 -16.61 -44.07
CA GLU A 1065 21.77 -16.22 -42.68
C GLU A 1065 20.93 -17.28 -41.97
N LEU A 1066 21.48 -17.79 -40.88
CA LEU A 1066 20.82 -18.68 -39.95
C LEU A 1066 20.39 -17.88 -38.73
N GLU A 1067 19.20 -18.15 -38.21
CA GLU A 1067 18.71 -17.54 -36.97
C GLU A 1067 18.03 -18.54 -36.06
N GLN A 1068 18.08 -18.25 -34.78
CA GLN A 1068 17.36 -18.96 -33.75
C GLN A 1068 16.68 -17.97 -32.82
N ARG A 1069 15.36 -18.05 -32.74
CA ARG A 1069 14.51 -17.41 -31.74
C ARG A 1069 13.99 -18.48 -30.80
N ILE A 1070 14.10 -18.25 -29.51
CA ILE A 1070 13.86 -19.29 -28.52
C ILE A 1070 12.38 -19.42 -28.15
N SER A 1071 11.64 -18.30 -28.19
CA SER A 1071 10.21 -18.16 -27.88
C SER A 1071 9.26 -18.23 -29.08
N GLY A 1072 9.77 -18.33 -30.32
CA GLY A 1072 8.92 -18.40 -31.53
C GLY A 1072 8.18 -17.09 -31.90
N GLY A 1073 8.18 -16.06 -31.04
CA GLY A 1073 7.58 -14.74 -31.27
C GLY A 1073 8.53 -13.68 -31.85
N GLU A 1074 8.01 -12.47 -32.10
CA GLU A 1074 8.77 -11.31 -32.59
C GLU A 1074 9.70 -10.68 -31.51
N TYR A 1075 9.55 -11.07 -30.24
CA TYR A 1075 10.28 -10.54 -29.07
C TYR A 1075 11.20 -11.59 -28.41
N GLY A 1076 12.37 -11.16 -27.93
CA GLY A 1076 13.40 -11.98 -27.25
C GLY A 1076 14.74 -12.11 -27.99
N PRO A 1077 15.80 -12.65 -27.34
CA PRO A 1077 17.14 -12.70 -27.91
C PRO A 1077 17.22 -13.49 -29.21
N ARG A 1078 17.78 -12.84 -30.23
CA ARG A 1078 18.02 -13.40 -31.55
C ARG A 1078 19.48 -13.80 -31.69
N PHE A 1079 19.73 -15.10 -31.76
CA PHE A 1079 21.04 -15.64 -32.15
C PHE A 1079 21.09 -15.79 -33.66
N TRP A 1080 22.17 -15.34 -34.30
CA TRP A 1080 22.31 -15.45 -35.74
C TRP A 1080 23.73 -15.83 -36.19
N ILE A 1081 23.81 -16.52 -37.33
CA ILE A 1081 25.06 -16.90 -37.98
C ILE A 1081 24.95 -16.52 -39.46
N HIS A 1082 25.90 -15.71 -39.93
CA HIS A 1082 26.05 -15.42 -41.36
C HIS A 1082 27.17 -16.29 -41.94
N LEU A 1083 26.80 -17.20 -42.84
CA LEU A 1083 27.69 -18.10 -43.56
C LEU A 1083 28.05 -17.52 -44.92
N GLY A 1084 29.25 -16.97 -45.07
CA GLY A 1084 29.78 -16.46 -46.33
C GLY A 1084 31.05 -17.19 -46.79
N LEU A 1085 31.32 -17.15 -48.10
CA LEU A 1085 32.53 -17.75 -48.69
C LEU A 1085 33.83 -17.06 -48.25
N LYS A 1086 33.76 -15.79 -47.82
CA LYS A 1086 34.91 -14.97 -47.42
C LYS A 1086 35.02 -14.77 -45.92
N GLU A 1087 33.90 -14.82 -45.22
CA GLU A 1087 33.80 -14.58 -43.78
C GLU A 1087 32.60 -15.33 -43.21
N VAL A 1088 32.74 -15.77 -41.95
CA VAL A 1088 31.61 -16.24 -41.14
C VAL A 1088 31.48 -15.28 -39.97
N ARG A 1089 30.26 -14.81 -39.72
CA ARG A 1089 29.96 -13.88 -38.62
C ARG A 1089 28.89 -14.46 -37.71
N PHE A 1090 29.00 -14.16 -36.43
CA PHE A 1090 28.08 -14.58 -35.38
C PHE A 1090 27.59 -13.34 -34.65
N GLY A 1091 26.35 -13.36 -34.21
CA GLY A 1091 25.88 -12.32 -33.31
C GLY A 1091 24.65 -12.67 -32.51
N ILE A 1092 24.45 -11.84 -31.50
CA ILE A 1092 23.33 -11.85 -30.57
C ILE A 1092 22.76 -10.43 -30.57
N GLU A 1093 21.46 -10.33 -30.80
CA GLU A 1093 20.69 -9.07 -30.87
C GLU A 1093 19.36 -9.20 -30.11
N GLU A 1094 18.65 -8.10 -29.90
CA GLU A 1094 17.32 -8.06 -29.25
C GLU A 1094 17.35 -8.67 -27.84
N PHE A 1095 18.49 -8.51 -27.17
CA PHE A 1095 18.67 -8.91 -25.78
C PHE A 1095 18.18 -7.77 -24.89
N HIS A 1096 16.91 -7.90 -24.52
CA HIS A 1096 16.26 -7.07 -23.53
C HIS A 1096 16.41 -7.79 -22.19
N LEU A 1097 17.31 -7.32 -21.35
CA LEU A 1097 17.13 -7.49 -19.92
C LEU A 1097 16.37 -6.23 -19.50
N HIS A 1098 15.05 -6.29 -19.39
CA HIS A 1098 14.24 -5.12 -19.05
C HIS A 1098 14.90 -4.40 -17.85
N SER A 1099 15.28 -3.13 -18.05
CA SER A 1099 16.00 -2.25 -17.11
C SER A 1099 17.52 -2.41 -16.94
N ILE A 1100 18.19 -3.47 -17.43
CA ILE A 1100 19.58 -3.81 -17.02
C ILE A 1100 20.68 -3.41 -18.01
N LEU A 1101 20.46 -3.61 -19.30
CA LEU A 1101 21.37 -3.15 -20.35
C LEU A 1101 20.53 -2.54 -21.48
N GLU A 1102 20.94 -1.37 -22.00
CA GLU A 1102 20.40 -0.88 -23.28
C GLU A 1102 20.61 -1.95 -24.37
N ASN A 1103 19.68 -2.06 -25.34
CA ASN A 1103 19.68 -3.04 -26.45
C ASN A 1103 21.08 -3.51 -26.84
N SER A 1104 21.52 -4.59 -26.20
CA SER A 1104 22.91 -5.00 -26.25
C SER A 1104 23.11 -5.88 -27.47
N LYS A 1105 24.02 -5.46 -28.35
CA LYS A 1105 24.42 -6.21 -29.53
C LYS A 1105 25.87 -6.65 -29.39
N ALA A 1106 26.10 -7.94 -29.57
CA ALA A 1106 27.44 -8.52 -29.71
C ALA A 1106 27.57 -9.15 -31.10
N GLU A 1107 28.63 -8.80 -31.82
CA GLU A 1107 28.97 -9.40 -33.12
C GLU A 1107 30.46 -9.74 -33.14
N SER A 1108 30.79 -10.90 -33.69
CA SER A 1108 32.19 -11.32 -33.88
C SER A 1108 32.33 -12.19 -35.12
N ALA A 1109 33.49 -12.09 -35.77
CA ALA A 1109 33.83 -12.91 -36.92
C ALA A 1109 34.59 -14.17 -36.49
N LEU A 1110 34.41 -15.27 -37.24
CA LEU A 1110 35.27 -16.44 -37.16
C LEU A 1110 36.72 -16.03 -37.49
N ASP A 1111 37.70 -16.63 -36.82
CA ASP A 1111 39.10 -16.46 -37.21
C ASP A 1111 39.31 -16.88 -38.67
N SER A 1112 39.75 -15.92 -39.49
CA SER A 1112 40.01 -16.12 -40.93
C SER A 1112 41.02 -17.23 -41.21
N SER A 1113 41.89 -17.58 -40.25
CA SER A 1113 42.86 -18.67 -40.36
C SER A 1113 42.18 -20.04 -40.44
N VAL A 1114 41.08 -20.23 -39.69
CA VAL A 1114 40.30 -21.47 -39.65
C VAL A 1114 39.57 -21.66 -40.98
N LEU A 1115 38.89 -20.62 -41.45
CA LEU A 1115 38.15 -20.65 -42.71
C LEU A 1115 39.07 -20.90 -43.92
N LYS A 1116 40.28 -20.33 -43.94
CA LYS A 1116 41.24 -20.49 -45.05
C LYS A 1116 41.88 -21.88 -45.12
N LYS A 1117 41.94 -22.61 -44.00
CA LYS A 1117 42.63 -23.91 -43.92
C LYS A 1117 41.87 -25.02 -44.64
N ASP A 1118 40.57 -25.09 -44.43
CA ASP A 1118 39.66 -26.03 -45.10
C ASP A 1118 38.25 -25.42 -45.18
N PRO A 1119 37.99 -24.54 -46.17
CA PRO A 1119 36.75 -23.77 -46.24
C PRO A 1119 35.51 -24.66 -46.35
N THR A 1120 35.58 -25.71 -47.18
CA THR A 1120 34.45 -26.60 -47.44
C THR A 1120 34.06 -27.39 -46.19
N LYS A 1121 35.04 -27.97 -45.49
CA LYS A 1121 34.78 -28.71 -44.26
C LYS A 1121 34.32 -27.78 -43.14
N THR A 1122 34.95 -26.62 -42.98
CA THR A 1122 34.62 -25.66 -41.91
C THR A 1122 33.19 -25.16 -42.05
N LEU A 1123 32.77 -24.77 -43.27
CA LEU A 1123 31.40 -24.32 -43.52
C LEU A 1123 30.39 -25.46 -43.35
N SER A 1124 30.73 -26.69 -43.75
CA SER A 1124 29.89 -27.87 -43.54
C SER A 1124 29.71 -28.20 -42.05
N ASP A 1125 30.78 -28.16 -41.27
CA ASP A 1125 30.76 -28.41 -39.82
C ASP A 1125 29.90 -27.35 -39.11
N ILE A 1126 30.06 -26.06 -39.43
CA ILE A 1126 29.25 -24.98 -38.84
C ILE A 1126 27.76 -25.17 -39.20
N TRP A 1127 27.46 -25.49 -40.45
CA TRP A 1127 26.08 -25.75 -40.91
C TRP A 1127 25.41 -26.92 -40.16
N LYS A 1128 26.13 -28.03 -39.98
CA LYS A 1128 25.61 -29.20 -39.26
C LYS A 1128 25.46 -28.93 -37.77
N MET A 1129 26.44 -28.27 -37.15
CA MET A 1129 26.33 -27.87 -35.73
C MET A 1129 25.20 -26.87 -35.50
N ALA A 1130 24.97 -25.93 -36.41
CA ALA A 1130 23.86 -24.98 -36.31
C ALA A 1130 22.49 -25.68 -36.38
N GLN A 1131 22.33 -26.73 -37.20
CA GLN A 1131 21.12 -27.56 -37.21
C GLN A 1131 20.90 -28.26 -35.85
N ILE A 1132 21.95 -28.85 -35.26
CA ILE A 1132 21.87 -29.50 -33.95
C ILE A 1132 21.42 -28.51 -32.86
N LEU A 1133 21.96 -27.29 -32.91
CA LEU A 1133 21.62 -26.22 -31.98
C LEU A 1133 20.22 -25.61 -32.22
N GLY A 1134 19.52 -25.99 -33.30
CA GLY A 1134 18.17 -25.53 -33.61
C GLY A 1134 18.10 -24.20 -34.39
N TYR A 1135 19.16 -23.82 -35.11
CA TYR A 1135 19.10 -22.69 -36.03
C TYR A 1135 18.32 -23.06 -37.29
N THR A 1136 17.60 -22.08 -37.83
CA THR A 1136 16.83 -22.19 -39.07
C THR A 1136 17.25 -21.13 -40.06
N VAL A 1137 16.99 -21.33 -41.36
CA VAL A 1137 17.29 -20.31 -42.38
C VAL A 1137 16.34 -19.12 -42.21
N SER A 1138 16.91 -17.93 -42.04
CA SER A 1138 16.14 -16.69 -41.86
C SER A 1138 15.22 -16.42 -43.05
N LYS A 1139 13.93 -16.19 -42.79
CA LYS A 1139 12.93 -15.89 -43.83
C LYS A 1139 12.93 -14.41 -44.24
N LYS A 1140 13.64 -13.53 -43.53
CA LYS A 1140 13.69 -12.09 -43.84
C LYS A 1140 14.51 -11.86 -45.12
N LYS A 1141 13.87 -11.34 -46.18
CA LYS A 1141 14.56 -10.77 -47.34
C LYS A 1141 15.57 -9.74 -46.86
N ALA A 1142 16.84 -9.90 -47.25
CA ALA A 1142 17.91 -8.95 -46.96
C ALA A 1142 17.42 -7.51 -47.21
N LYS A 1143 17.33 -6.69 -46.15
CA LYS A 1143 17.15 -5.24 -46.31
C LYS A 1143 18.37 -4.76 -47.09
N LYS A 1144 18.17 -4.34 -48.34
CA LYS A 1144 19.21 -3.67 -49.12
C LYS A 1144 19.80 -2.55 -48.25
N LYS A 1145 21.12 -2.62 -48.01
CA LYS A 1145 21.87 -1.55 -47.33
C LYS A 1145 21.47 -0.20 -47.92
N ARG A 1146 21.13 0.75 -47.07
CA ARG A 1146 20.93 2.15 -47.44
C ARG A 1146 22.27 2.85 -47.52
#